data_AF-A0A2H6J223-F1
#
_entry.id   AF-A0A2H6J223-F1
#
_cell.length_a   1.000
_cell.length_b   1.000
_cell.length_c   1.000
_cell.angle_alpha   90.00
_cell.angle_beta   90.00
_cell.angle_gamma   90.00
#
_symmetry.space_group_name_H-M   'P 1'
#
loop_
_entity.id
_entity.type
_entity.pdbx_description
1 polymer ?
#
loop_
_entity_poly.entity_id
_entity_poly.type
_entity_poly.pdbx_seq_one_letter_code
_entity_poly.pdbx_strand_id
1 'polypeptide(L)'
;MSLDPRPEKSIALVLAAHGDRGGAVYNDGLEAHVAALAAMNRFACVAGGVLNGTPSLEDALARAEQSGADWILVYPLFMSDGYFAGEVLPDRVGAAKLRVLTSILQPLGQDSRAALLMLESALRAAKSAGLDPGQARLLVVGHGSKNGTANAESTRRAARGLAPHSPFARIETAFLEEAPFVAEALSHYSGKSVVAGFFSSEGMHAGLDIPAAIRHSGAAAVYAGAIGLHSRIPELIVSSVHRALEEPDTGAGTEPERGPAAPAGAPMPPHAAADNRPKAGPQAHDSPSRRTAGGGTSPIRFLFKAVFTLALMAALALGAIAFLVPEDVVRDQVASLVKQQTGRDLTVRGKTSFSMFPNVGVELEDVSISNPPGMKSGEMLRMGSLNLNLKLLPLVSRRVEVERFVLVRPVFNLIVDKKGRRNWDFAKKTAALAPASGDETQAGAAVAETGAMIQAQAGGPGGAMVQDISFGTAKIIDGVVKYTDETTGTKQRVDALNVSIVQPALSEPLDAEGSLVWRDEEVTFKGRLASAPALLRNASSKAKVAISTARGKADFDGKIAFAGGLSANGAVAGETSSLRALASWLGTPIAPGGGLGAAAISGRLGLENDTVAFTKAKLSLDGMNGQGQASIRLKGVRPYIKATLALDKLDLNPYLTGASAGAAQPKASNASKEGPAPQPKAKQSLTDFIDQLNEADEGSGKVQPQVRAWSQRAMDITGLRAVDADVNVTAGALYYRKIKVGKSAVTASLKSGLLTADLTRLALYSGTGTGRVTVNGARAVPGIAAQFDLQNISALPLLRDAVDFKWISGRADMTISLSGTGRSQSELVRSLQGNAKLVFSNGAIEGINIPAMVRGLKQGKFGGWKRREREKTDFSRFSGSFVVQKGIAYNKDLNLVGPLIRMTGEGNIDLGRERIDYAALPRLVASLQGQGAADDRKGIAVPVRITGPWAKPKVVPDLKRLLEDPELAKETADKVGKVLKKLKNKKDVKKLLDGLLGGGDQGAGDGTQPQGEKVNPEDVLRKLFQ
;
A
#
# COMPACT_ATOMS: atom_id res chain seq x y z
N MET A 1 -44.83 55.80 -29.07
CA MET A 1 -44.12 54.74 -29.81
C MET A 1 -43.82 53.63 -28.82
N SER A 2 -44.17 52.37 -29.14
CA SER A 2 -44.18 51.28 -28.16
C SER A 2 -42.80 50.68 -27.94
N LEU A 3 -42.36 50.60 -26.69
CA LEU A 3 -41.27 49.71 -26.26
C LEU A 3 -41.89 48.38 -25.84
N ASP A 4 -41.50 47.29 -26.49
CA ASP A 4 -41.94 45.91 -26.21
C ASP A 4 -40.69 44.99 -26.34
N PRO A 5 -40.51 43.94 -25.51
CA PRO A 5 -39.52 44.09 -24.45
C PRO A 5 -38.63 42.85 -24.18
N ARG A 6 -37.69 43.02 -23.24
CA ARG A 6 -36.80 42.01 -22.62
C ARG A 6 -35.62 41.52 -23.49
N PRO A 7 -34.37 41.95 -23.20
CA PRO A 7 -33.17 41.38 -23.83
C PRO A 7 -32.93 39.91 -23.49
N GLU A 8 -33.68 39.33 -22.55
CA GLU A 8 -33.64 37.89 -22.23
C GLU A 8 -34.18 37.02 -23.37
N LYS A 9 -35.06 37.55 -24.23
CA LYS A 9 -35.69 36.77 -25.30
C LYS A 9 -34.79 36.47 -26.49
N SER A 10 -33.62 37.08 -26.57
CA SER A 10 -32.52 36.72 -27.47
C SER A 10 -31.46 35.81 -26.82
N ILE A 11 -31.67 35.35 -25.57
CA ILE A 11 -30.70 34.53 -24.83
C ILE A 11 -31.19 33.09 -24.69
N ALA A 12 -30.29 32.14 -24.93
CA ALA A 12 -30.47 30.74 -24.53
C ALA A 12 -29.63 30.46 -23.27
N LEU A 13 -30.25 29.83 -22.26
CA LEU A 13 -29.64 29.54 -20.97
C LEU A 13 -29.35 28.05 -20.84
N VAL A 14 -28.09 27.68 -20.63
CA VAL A 14 -27.65 26.29 -20.44
C VAL A 14 -27.18 26.09 -19.00
N LEU A 15 -27.88 25.24 -18.25
CA LEU A 15 -27.46 24.83 -16.91
C LEU A 15 -26.48 23.65 -17.03
N ALA A 16 -25.22 23.88 -16.66
CA ALA A 16 -24.17 22.87 -16.69
C ALA A 16 -23.95 22.28 -15.28
N ALA A 17 -24.22 20.99 -15.10
CA ALA A 17 -23.97 20.27 -13.84
C ALA A 17 -22.97 19.13 -14.02
N HIS A 18 -22.46 18.56 -12.92
CA HIS A 18 -21.46 17.49 -13.02
C HIS A 18 -22.05 16.17 -13.54
N GLY A 19 -23.29 15.87 -13.11
CA GLY A 19 -23.99 14.61 -13.39
C GLY A 19 -23.51 13.46 -12.50
N ASP A 20 -24.45 12.55 -12.23
CA ASP A 20 -24.21 11.29 -11.54
C ASP A 20 -24.23 10.11 -12.54
N ARG A 21 -23.25 9.19 -12.41
CA ARG A 21 -23.19 7.94 -13.20
C ARG A 21 -24.34 6.98 -12.86
N GLY A 22 -25.07 7.24 -11.76
CA GLY A 22 -26.35 6.64 -11.40
C GLY A 22 -27.43 6.75 -12.49
N GLY A 23 -27.37 7.76 -13.36
CA GLY A 23 -28.32 7.97 -14.46
C GLY A 23 -29.40 9.01 -14.14
N ALA A 24 -30.31 9.25 -15.09
CA ALA A 24 -31.18 10.43 -15.15
C ALA A 24 -31.93 10.79 -13.85
N VAL A 25 -32.38 9.81 -13.06
CA VAL A 25 -33.11 10.03 -11.78
C VAL A 25 -32.32 10.85 -10.76
N TYR A 26 -30.98 10.79 -10.80
CA TYR A 26 -30.12 11.58 -9.93
C TYR A 26 -29.85 13.01 -10.46
N ASN A 27 -30.34 13.31 -11.67
CA ASN A 27 -30.31 14.63 -12.29
C ASN A 27 -31.68 15.36 -12.18
N ASP A 28 -32.68 14.79 -11.51
CA ASP A 28 -34.03 15.39 -11.38
C ASP A 28 -34.01 16.83 -10.83
N GLY A 29 -33.05 17.18 -9.96
CA GLY A 29 -32.87 18.55 -9.48
C GLY A 29 -32.42 19.54 -10.56
N LEU A 30 -31.61 19.09 -11.54
CA LEU A 30 -31.25 19.90 -12.72
C LEU A 30 -32.48 20.13 -13.60
N GLU A 31 -33.23 19.06 -13.91
CA GLU A 31 -34.44 19.13 -14.72
C GLU A 31 -35.53 19.99 -14.07
N ALA A 32 -35.66 19.93 -12.74
CA ALA A 32 -36.59 20.80 -11.99
C ALA A 32 -36.24 22.29 -12.15
N HIS A 33 -34.96 22.66 -12.13
CA HIS A 33 -34.53 24.05 -12.38
C HIS A 33 -34.74 24.46 -13.84
N VAL A 34 -34.43 23.58 -14.79
CA VAL A 34 -34.69 23.81 -16.22
C VAL A 34 -36.19 24.03 -16.47
N ALA A 35 -37.05 23.19 -15.92
CA ALA A 35 -38.50 23.30 -16.02
C ALA A 35 -39.02 24.59 -15.37
N ALA A 36 -38.53 24.95 -14.18
CA ALA A 36 -38.90 26.18 -13.50
C ALA A 36 -38.50 27.44 -14.31
N LEU A 37 -37.27 27.50 -14.82
CA LEU A 37 -36.78 28.60 -15.65
C LEU A 37 -37.51 28.68 -17.00
N ALA A 38 -37.82 27.54 -17.62
CA ALA A 38 -38.62 27.47 -18.84
C ALA A 38 -40.05 27.98 -18.61
N ALA A 39 -40.67 27.61 -17.47
CA ALA A 39 -42.00 28.07 -17.08
C ALA A 39 -42.08 29.58 -16.83
N MET A 40 -40.98 30.24 -16.44
CA MET A 40 -40.92 31.72 -16.38
C MET A 40 -41.02 32.39 -17.77
N ASN A 41 -40.81 31.63 -18.86
CA ASN A 41 -40.92 32.08 -20.25
C ASN A 41 -40.11 33.37 -20.55
N ARG A 42 -38.92 33.51 -19.94
CA ARG A 42 -38.04 34.69 -20.12
C ARG A 42 -37.05 34.52 -21.26
N PHE A 43 -36.44 33.34 -21.37
CA PHE A 43 -35.40 33.00 -22.35
C PHE A 43 -35.97 32.54 -23.70
N ALA A 44 -35.13 32.49 -24.73
CA ALA A 44 -35.42 31.82 -26.00
C ALA A 44 -35.46 30.29 -25.82
N CYS A 45 -34.51 29.76 -25.05
CA CYS A 45 -34.39 28.35 -24.70
C CYS A 45 -33.80 28.21 -23.30
N VAL A 46 -34.20 27.17 -22.58
CA VAL A 46 -33.51 26.71 -21.37
C VAL A 46 -33.23 25.22 -21.54
N ALA A 47 -31.97 24.82 -21.35
CA ALA A 47 -31.54 23.43 -21.43
C ALA A 47 -30.66 23.06 -20.23
N GLY A 48 -30.80 21.83 -19.72
CA GLY A 48 -29.90 21.25 -18.75
C GLY A 48 -28.97 20.26 -19.44
N GLY A 49 -27.71 20.24 -19.04
CA GLY A 49 -26.73 19.27 -19.52
C GLY A 49 -25.73 18.91 -18.43
N VAL A 50 -25.34 17.63 -18.38
CA VAL A 50 -24.34 17.15 -17.43
C VAL A 50 -23.02 16.83 -18.10
N LEU A 51 -21.92 17.03 -17.35
CA LEU A 51 -20.59 16.60 -17.79
C LEU A 51 -20.51 15.06 -17.89
N ASN A 52 -21.12 14.33 -16.96
CA ASN A 52 -21.07 12.87 -16.89
C ASN A 52 -22.47 12.27 -16.76
N GLY A 53 -23.10 11.92 -17.88
CA GLY A 53 -24.42 11.26 -17.89
C GLY A 53 -25.33 11.80 -19.00
N THR A 54 -26.64 11.68 -18.79
CA THR A 54 -27.68 12.22 -19.68
C THR A 54 -28.67 13.11 -18.90
N PRO A 55 -29.19 14.20 -19.50
CA PRO A 55 -28.84 14.74 -20.83
C PRO A 55 -27.40 15.27 -20.89
N SER A 56 -26.70 15.14 -22.02
CA SER A 56 -25.31 15.58 -22.11
C SER A 56 -25.20 17.10 -22.23
N LEU A 57 -24.04 17.65 -21.84
CA LEU A 57 -23.76 19.08 -22.06
C LEU A 57 -23.78 19.43 -23.55
N GLU A 58 -23.29 18.56 -24.42
CA GLU A 58 -23.27 18.76 -25.88
C GLU A 58 -24.70 18.84 -26.45
N ASP A 59 -25.62 17.98 -26.02
CA ASP A 59 -27.03 18.03 -26.42
C ASP A 59 -27.69 19.35 -25.95
N ALA A 60 -27.35 19.81 -24.74
CA ALA A 60 -27.89 21.06 -24.18
C ALA A 60 -27.39 22.29 -24.94
N LEU A 61 -26.10 22.34 -25.29
CA LEU A 61 -25.49 23.39 -26.10
C LEU A 61 -26.04 23.38 -27.54
N ALA A 62 -26.21 22.20 -28.14
CA ALA A 62 -26.81 22.06 -29.48
C ALA A 62 -28.28 22.53 -29.51
N ARG A 63 -29.07 22.21 -28.47
CA ARG A 63 -30.43 22.73 -28.30
C ARG A 63 -30.49 24.24 -28.07
N ALA A 64 -29.46 24.82 -27.44
CA ALA A 64 -29.34 26.26 -27.29
C ALA A 64 -29.04 26.94 -28.64
N GLU A 65 -28.08 26.44 -29.43
CA GLU A 65 -27.78 26.98 -30.77
C GLU A 65 -28.99 26.87 -31.72
N GLN A 66 -29.70 25.73 -31.70
CA GLN A 66 -30.88 25.49 -32.53
C GLN A 66 -32.09 26.38 -32.18
N SER A 67 -32.08 27.07 -31.03
CA SER A 67 -33.18 27.96 -30.64
C SER A 67 -33.20 29.30 -31.37
N GLY A 68 -32.13 29.65 -32.09
CA GLY A 68 -32.02 30.95 -32.77
C GLY A 68 -31.75 32.13 -31.84
N ALA A 69 -31.21 31.87 -30.64
CA ALA A 69 -30.74 32.90 -29.72
C ALA A 69 -29.48 33.61 -30.25
N ASP A 70 -29.32 34.89 -29.94
CA ASP A 70 -28.15 35.72 -30.28
C ASP A 70 -26.99 35.52 -29.30
N TRP A 71 -27.26 35.04 -28.08
CA TRP A 71 -26.27 34.75 -27.03
C TRP A 71 -26.63 33.48 -26.25
N ILE A 72 -25.65 32.60 -26.02
CA ILE A 72 -25.76 31.45 -25.12
C ILE A 72 -25.06 31.79 -23.79
N LEU A 73 -25.77 31.71 -22.68
CA LEU A 73 -25.19 31.81 -21.34
C LEU A 73 -25.15 30.44 -20.68
N VAL A 74 -23.96 30.01 -20.27
CA VAL A 74 -23.75 28.73 -19.58
C VAL A 74 -23.60 28.99 -18.09
N TYR A 75 -24.56 28.55 -17.28
CA TYR A 75 -24.54 28.71 -15.82
C TYR A 75 -24.03 27.43 -15.14
N PRO A 76 -22.87 27.46 -14.44
CA PRO A 76 -22.32 26.27 -13.78
C PRO A 76 -22.99 26.02 -12.42
N LEU A 77 -23.70 24.90 -12.31
CA LEU A 77 -24.19 24.33 -11.04
C LEU A 77 -23.05 23.60 -10.31
N PHE A 78 -21.93 24.30 -10.08
CA PHE A 78 -20.78 23.83 -9.32
C PHE A 78 -20.62 24.64 -8.03
N MET A 79 -20.10 23.99 -6.99
CA MET A 79 -19.94 24.61 -5.67
C MET A 79 -18.60 25.36 -5.50
N SER A 80 -17.76 25.37 -6.52
CA SER A 80 -16.47 26.08 -6.56
C SER A 80 -16.09 26.45 -8.00
N ASP A 81 -15.02 27.22 -8.12
CA ASP A 81 -14.31 27.63 -9.33
C ASP A 81 -13.14 26.68 -9.68
N GLY A 82 -13.07 25.49 -9.08
CA GLY A 82 -12.00 24.52 -9.31
C GLY A 82 -12.02 23.89 -10.71
N TYR A 83 -11.16 22.89 -10.94
CA TYR A 83 -10.89 22.18 -12.21
C TYR A 83 -12.09 22.03 -13.17
N PHE A 84 -13.26 21.59 -12.71
CA PHE A 84 -14.44 21.44 -13.57
C PHE A 84 -15.03 22.75 -14.10
N ALA A 85 -14.99 23.81 -13.30
CA ALA A 85 -15.46 25.14 -13.66
C ALA A 85 -14.42 25.93 -14.46
N GLY A 86 -13.13 25.82 -14.07
CA GLY A 86 -12.04 26.59 -14.66
C GLY A 86 -11.39 25.99 -15.91
N GLU A 87 -11.46 24.67 -16.10
CA GLU A 87 -10.82 23.98 -17.24
C GLU A 87 -11.84 23.16 -18.04
N VAL A 88 -12.47 22.15 -17.43
CA VAL A 88 -13.29 21.16 -18.17
C VAL A 88 -14.52 21.76 -18.85
N LEU A 89 -15.23 22.69 -18.19
CA LEU A 89 -16.40 23.33 -18.77
C LEU A 89 -16.02 24.29 -19.91
N PRO A 90 -15.05 25.22 -19.76
CA PRO A 90 -14.49 25.99 -20.87
C PRO A 90 -14.03 25.13 -22.05
N ASP A 91 -13.28 24.05 -21.83
CA ASP A 91 -12.79 23.15 -22.88
C ASP A 91 -13.94 22.53 -23.69
N ARG A 92 -15.01 22.07 -23.02
CA ARG A 92 -16.16 21.44 -23.70
C ARG A 92 -17.05 22.45 -24.42
N VAL A 93 -17.25 23.63 -23.85
CA VAL A 93 -17.97 24.73 -24.52
C VAL A 93 -17.18 25.17 -25.78
N GLY A 94 -15.85 25.28 -25.69
CA GLY A 94 -14.99 25.56 -26.85
C GLY A 94 -15.00 24.44 -27.89
N ALA A 95 -14.98 23.17 -27.46
CA ALA A 95 -15.03 22.00 -28.33
C ALA A 95 -16.36 21.90 -29.12
N ALA A 96 -17.46 22.45 -28.60
CA ALA A 96 -18.75 22.48 -29.28
C ALA A 96 -18.79 23.41 -30.52
N LYS A 97 -17.82 24.33 -30.67
CA LYS A 97 -17.65 25.22 -31.85
C LYS A 97 -18.94 25.96 -32.26
N LEU A 98 -19.68 26.44 -31.28
CA LEU A 98 -20.94 27.16 -31.45
C LEU A 98 -20.70 28.45 -32.24
N ARG A 99 -21.62 28.78 -33.16
CA ARG A 99 -21.55 30.01 -33.98
C ARG A 99 -22.14 31.23 -33.28
N VAL A 100 -22.88 30.99 -32.21
CA VAL A 100 -23.50 32.01 -31.35
C VAL A 100 -22.50 32.40 -30.26
N LEU A 101 -22.44 33.68 -29.91
CA LEU A 101 -21.63 34.17 -28.78
C LEU A 101 -21.98 33.32 -27.54
N THR A 102 -20.97 32.85 -26.81
CA THR A 102 -21.17 31.97 -25.65
C THR A 102 -20.32 32.43 -24.47
N SER A 103 -20.94 32.63 -23.31
CA SER A 103 -20.26 33.07 -22.09
C SER A 103 -20.58 32.16 -20.91
N ILE A 104 -19.56 31.82 -20.12
CA ILE A 104 -19.70 31.00 -18.91
C ILE A 104 -19.85 31.93 -17.71
N LEU A 105 -20.95 31.78 -16.97
CA LEU A 105 -21.26 32.59 -15.79
C LEU A 105 -20.54 32.07 -14.54
N GLN A 106 -20.52 32.90 -13.49
CA GLN A 106 -19.98 32.52 -12.20
C GLN A 106 -20.69 31.27 -11.61
N PRO A 107 -19.96 30.27 -11.08
CA PRO A 107 -20.57 29.07 -10.49
C PRO A 107 -21.47 29.35 -9.27
N LEU A 108 -22.51 28.53 -9.09
CA LEU A 108 -23.49 28.64 -7.99
C LEU A 108 -22.85 28.82 -6.61
N GLY A 109 -21.82 28.03 -6.27
CA GLY A 109 -21.18 28.10 -4.95
C GLY A 109 -20.35 29.36 -4.68
N GLN A 110 -20.10 30.18 -5.70
CA GLN A 110 -19.43 31.48 -5.54
C GLN A 110 -20.43 32.63 -5.38
N ASP A 111 -21.72 32.41 -5.62
CA ASP A 111 -22.76 33.40 -5.34
C ASP A 111 -23.08 33.43 -3.84
N SER A 112 -22.76 34.53 -3.17
CA SER A 112 -23.03 34.71 -1.73
C SER A 112 -24.52 34.60 -1.37
N ARG A 113 -25.43 34.81 -2.34
CA ARG A 113 -26.88 34.66 -2.15
C ARG A 113 -27.29 33.19 -2.07
N ALA A 114 -26.54 32.27 -2.68
CA ALA A 114 -26.80 30.84 -2.55
C ALA A 114 -26.59 30.38 -1.10
N ALA A 115 -25.62 30.96 -0.38
CA ALA A 115 -25.47 30.73 1.05
C ALA A 115 -26.71 31.21 1.83
N LEU A 116 -27.25 32.40 1.55
CA LEU A 116 -28.46 32.91 2.22
C LEU A 116 -29.69 32.01 1.99
N LEU A 117 -29.86 31.45 0.79
CA LEU A 117 -30.91 30.45 0.51
C LEU A 117 -30.68 29.14 1.30
N MET A 118 -29.43 28.73 1.54
CA MET A 118 -29.11 27.59 2.41
C MET A 118 -29.48 27.88 3.88
N LEU A 119 -29.30 29.12 4.35
CA LEU A 119 -29.80 29.54 5.66
C LEU A 119 -31.35 29.55 5.71
N GLU A 120 -32.03 29.95 4.64
CA GLU A 120 -33.50 29.86 4.53
C GLU A 120 -34.01 28.41 4.68
N SER A 121 -33.34 27.44 4.06
CA SER A 121 -33.60 26.00 4.28
C SER A 121 -33.30 25.57 5.72
N ALA A 122 -32.16 25.98 6.28
CA ALA A 122 -31.77 25.61 7.64
C ALA A 122 -32.76 26.13 8.70
N LEU A 123 -33.26 27.36 8.55
CA LEU A 123 -34.26 27.94 9.45
C LEU A 123 -35.64 27.26 9.31
N ARG A 124 -36.03 26.87 8.09
CA ARG A 124 -37.24 26.05 7.88
C ARG A 124 -37.10 24.67 8.51
N ALA A 125 -35.95 24.01 8.36
CA ALA A 125 -35.67 22.72 9.00
C ALA A 125 -35.68 22.84 10.54
N ALA A 126 -35.06 23.88 11.11
CA ALA A 126 -35.08 24.17 12.54
C ALA A 126 -36.51 24.32 13.07
N LYS A 127 -37.33 25.17 12.41
CA LYS A 127 -38.72 25.41 12.77
C LYS A 127 -39.57 24.13 12.70
N SER A 128 -39.45 23.37 11.62
CA SER A 128 -40.18 22.11 11.42
C SER A 128 -39.84 21.04 12.46
N ALA A 129 -38.62 21.08 13.03
CA ALA A 129 -38.17 20.16 14.07
C ALA A 129 -38.28 20.70 15.51
N GLY A 130 -38.89 21.88 15.71
CA GLY A 130 -39.00 22.49 17.05
C GLY A 130 -37.66 22.87 17.68
N LEU A 131 -36.65 23.19 16.85
CA LEU A 131 -35.34 23.65 17.29
C LEU A 131 -35.30 25.18 17.29
N ASP A 132 -34.95 25.78 18.43
CA ASP A 132 -34.58 27.19 18.51
C ASP A 132 -33.18 27.38 17.88
N PRO A 133 -33.04 28.19 16.80
CA PRO A 133 -31.74 28.52 16.23
C PRO A 133 -30.78 29.11 17.26
N GLY A 134 -31.25 29.95 18.18
CA GLY A 134 -30.43 30.61 19.21
C GLY A 134 -29.81 29.64 20.22
N GLN A 135 -30.21 28.36 20.21
CA GLN A 135 -29.66 27.26 21.02
C GLN A 135 -29.06 26.12 20.17
N ALA A 136 -28.97 26.29 18.85
CA ALA A 136 -28.51 25.27 17.91
C ALA A 136 -27.28 25.73 17.10
N ARG A 137 -26.42 24.78 16.74
CA ARG A 137 -25.34 24.97 15.77
C ARG A 137 -25.88 24.83 14.34
N LEU A 138 -25.48 25.71 13.43
CA LEU A 138 -25.52 25.46 11.99
C LEU A 138 -24.22 24.78 11.56
N LEU A 139 -24.30 23.53 11.08
CA LEU A 139 -23.17 22.80 10.52
C LEU A 139 -23.29 22.81 9.00
N VAL A 140 -22.46 23.62 8.33
CA VAL A 140 -22.39 23.71 6.88
C VAL A 140 -21.49 22.59 6.37
N VAL A 141 -22.06 21.67 5.59
CA VAL A 141 -21.35 20.49 5.09
C VAL A 141 -21.01 20.65 3.62
N GLY A 142 -19.73 20.57 3.27
CA GLY A 142 -19.27 20.54 1.88
C GLY A 142 -18.65 19.20 1.50
N HIS A 143 -18.36 18.99 0.21
CA HIS A 143 -17.70 17.75 -0.23
C HIS A 143 -16.24 17.66 0.26
N GLY A 144 -15.51 18.78 0.24
CA GLY A 144 -14.05 18.82 0.40
C GLY A 144 -13.30 18.43 -0.87
N SER A 145 -11.99 18.20 -0.76
CA SER A 145 -11.15 17.59 -1.80
C SER A 145 -9.82 17.10 -1.25
N LYS A 146 -9.45 15.86 -1.61
CA LYS A 146 -8.14 15.26 -1.29
C LYS A 146 -6.98 15.88 -2.08
N ASN A 147 -7.26 16.62 -3.16
CA ASN A 147 -6.28 17.07 -4.15
C ASN A 147 -6.22 18.61 -4.34
N GLY A 148 -6.83 19.40 -3.45
CA GLY A 148 -6.76 20.87 -3.51
C GLY A 148 -7.77 21.58 -2.60
N THR A 149 -7.53 22.84 -2.25
CA THR A 149 -8.29 23.54 -1.18
C THR A 149 -9.55 24.27 -1.66
N ALA A 150 -9.76 24.47 -2.97
CA ALA A 150 -10.81 25.35 -3.50
C ALA A 150 -12.24 24.97 -3.06
N ASN A 151 -12.57 23.67 -3.03
CA ASN A 151 -13.88 23.18 -2.58
C ASN A 151 -14.13 23.45 -1.09
N ALA A 152 -13.12 23.21 -0.26
CA ALA A 152 -13.17 23.46 1.18
C ALA A 152 -13.30 24.96 1.45
N GLU A 153 -12.51 25.78 0.76
CA GLU A 153 -12.49 27.22 0.97
C GLU A 153 -13.77 27.89 0.47
N SER A 154 -14.39 27.38 -0.61
CA SER A 154 -15.72 27.83 -1.04
C SER A 154 -16.79 27.57 0.04
N THR A 155 -16.77 26.39 0.65
CA THR A 155 -17.68 26.05 1.78
C THR A 155 -17.41 26.92 3.01
N ARG A 156 -16.14 27.16 3.35
CA ARG A 156 -15.73 28.06 4.45
C ARG A 156 -16.14 29.51 4.17
N ARG A 157 -16.03 29.98 2.92
CA ARG A 157 -16.49 31.30 2.46
C ARG A 157 -18.02 31.43 2.59
N ALA A 158 -18.78 30.41 2.18
CA ALA A 158 -20.23 30.39 2.37
C ALA A 158 -20.62 30.45 3.87
N ALA A 159 -19.99 29.65 4.72
CA ALA A 159 -20.24 29.66 6.16
C ALA A 159 -19.88 31.01 6.82
N ARG A 160 -18.76 31.65 6.44
CA ARG A 160 -18.40 33.01 6.89
C ARG A 160 -19.39 34.06 6.40
N GLY A 161 -19.86 33.95 5.16
CA GLY A 161 -20.89 34.83 4.59
C GLY A 161 -22.25 34.73 5.30
N LEU A 162 -22.53 33.61 5.97
CA LEU A 162 -23.75 33.45 6.78
C LEU A 162 -23.66 34.04 8.18
N ALA A 163 -22.46 34.22 8.74
CA ALA A 163 -22.29 34.67 10.12
C ALA A 163 -23.03 35.98 10.46
N PRO A 164 -23.08 37.02 9.59
CA PRO A 164 -23.81 38.27 9.88
C PRO A 164 -25.34 38.14 9.83
N HIS A 165 -25.87 37.07 9.22
CA HIS A 165 -27.30 36.91 8.94
C HIS A 165 -27.95 35.75 9.69
N SER A 166 -27.15 34.90 10.32
CA SER A 166 -27.57 33.66 10.98
C SER A 166 -28.01 33.91 12.43
N PRO A 167 -29.26 33.53 12.80
CA PRO A 167 -29.67 33.51 14.21
C PRO A 167 -29.22 32.24 14.94
N PHE A 168 -28.44 31.35 14.29
CA PHE A 168 -27.88 30.17 14.95
C PHE A 168 -26.78 30.55 15.95
N ALA A 169 -26.76 29.87 17.11
CA ALA A 169 -25.80 30.11 18.19
C ALA A 169 -24.33 30.07 17.75
N ARG A 170 -24.02 29.28 16.72
CA ARG A 170 -22.74 29.29 15.99
C ARG A 170 -22.85 28.61 14.63
N ILE A 171 -21.91 28.93 13.74
CA ILE A 171 -21.74 28.28 12.44
C ILE A 171 -20.39 27.58 12.42
N GLU A 172 -20.38 26.31 12.00
CA GLU A 172 -19.17 25.52 11.77
C GLU A 172 -19.21 24.88 10.37
N THR A 173 -18.05 24.48 9.86
CA THR A 173 -17.93 23.70 8.62
C THR A 173 -17.44 22.29 8.88
N ALA A 174 -17.97 21.31 8.14
CA ALA A 174 -17.41 19.97 8.07
C ALA A 174 -17.43 19.42 6.63
N PHE A 175 -16.66 18.37 6.37
CA PHE A 175 -16.48 17.83 5.03
C PHE A 175 -16.62 16.30 4.98
N LEU A 176 -16.96 15.78 3.80
CA LEU A 176 -17.02 14.34 3.56
C LEU A 176 -15.63 13.75 3.30
N GLU A 177 -14.79 14.46 2.54
CA GLU A 177 -13.50 13.94 2.03
C GLU A 177 -12.25 14.42 2.80
N GLU A 178 -12.39 15.39 3.72
CA GLU A 178 -11.27 15.98 4.47
C GLU A 178 -11.66 16.39 5.90
N ALA A 179 -10.68 16.78 6.71
CA ALA A 179 -10.91 17.22 8.08
C ALA A 179 -11.36 18.70 8.17
N PRO A 180 -12.26 19.07 9.10
CA PRO A 180 -12.96 18.20 10.04
C PRO A 180 -14.06 17.37 9.36
N PHE A 181 -14.10 16.06 9.62
CA PHE A 181 -15.07 15.16 8.99
C PHE A 181 -16.46 15.33 9.59
N VAL A 182 -17.52 15.17 8.78
CA VAL A 182 -18.93 15.30 9.25
C VAL A 182 -19.23 14.42 10.46
N ALA A 183 -18.79 13.15 10.44
CA ALA A 183 -19.04 12.21 11.54
C ALA A 183 -18.36 12.65 12.86
N GLU A 184 -17.13 13.17 12.79
CA GLU A 184 -16.39 13.71 13.94
C GLU A 184 -17.03 15.01 14.46
N ALA A 185 -17.40 15.91 13.55
CA ALA A 185 -18.04 17.18 13.89
C ALA A 185 -19.43 16.97 14.55
N LEU A 186 -20.13 15.89 14.22
CA LEU A 186 -21.39 15.50 14.86
C LEU A 186 -21.14 14.80 16.21
N SER A 187 -20.24 13.83 16.29
CA SER A 187 -19.99 13.06 17.53
C SER A 187 -19.33 13.88 18.65
N HIS A 188 -18.49 14.87 18.31
CA HIS A 188 -17.85 15.76 19.28
C HIS A 188 -18.75 16.89 19.80
N TYR A 189 -20.04 16.93 19.44
CA TYR A 189 -20.97 17.94 19.93
C TYR A 189 -22.27 17.36 20.48
N SER A 190 -22.53 17.60 21.76
CA SER A 190 -23.69 17.11 22.52
C SER A 190 -24.96 17.95 22.39
N GLY A 191 -24.91 19.13 21.75
CA GLY A 191 -26.06 20.01 21.60
C GLY A 191 -26.80 19.88 20.26
N LYS A 192 -27.89 20.65 20.13
CA LYS A 192 -28.76 20.62 18.94
C LYS A 192 -28.02 21.17 17.70
N SER A 193 -28.12 20.48 16.57
CA SER A 193 -27.54 20.92 15.29
C SER A 193 -28.58 20.98 14.18
N VAL A 194 -28.43 21.93 13.26
CA VAL A 194 -29.02 21.89 11.93
C VAL A 194 -27.89 21.72 10.94
N VAL A 195 -27.98 20.70 10.09
CA VAL A 195 -26.94 20.35 9.12
C VAL A 195 -27.42 20.77 7.74
N ALA A 196 -26.68 21.66 7.08
CA ALA A 196 -27.06 22.20 5.78
C ALA A 196 -26.02 21.80 4.71
N GLY A 197 -26.48 21.18 3.62
CA GLY A 197 -25.61 20.67 2.56
C GLY A 197 -25.25 21.73 1.53
N PHE A 198 -23.98 22.10 1.45
CA PHE A 198 -23.43 22.98 0.41
C PHE A 198 -23.05 22.17 -0.85
N PHE A 199 -24.06 21.55 -1.47
CA PHE A 199 -23.97 20.71 -2.68
C PHE A 199 -24.98 21.18 -3.74
N SER A 200 -24.64 21.04 -5.03
CA SER A 200 -25.50 21.47 -6.15
C SER A 200 -26.59 20.47 -6.54
N SER A 201 -26.62 19.29 -5.92
CA SER A 201 -27.74 18.35 -5.86
C SER A 201 -27.59 17.50 -4.59
N GLU A 202 -28.58 16.67 -4.25
CA GLU A 202 -28.41 15.70 -3.15
C GLU A 202 -27.48 14.53 -3.55
N GLY A 203 -27.59 14.03 -4.78
CA GLY A 203 -26.75 12.95 -5.32
C GLY A 203 -26.72 11.70 -4.43
N MET A 204 -25.73 10.83 -4.65
CA MET A 204 -25.51 9.68 -3.75
C MET A 204 -25.00 10.14 -2.35
N HIS A 205 -24.09 11.12 -2.30
CA HIS A 205 -23.37 11.46 -1.07
C HIS A 205 -24.15 12.37 -0.10
N ALA A 206 -24.72 13.49 -0.55
CA ALA A 206 -25.38 14.42 0.39
C ALA A 206 -26.76 13.90 0.84
N GLY A 207 -27.48 13.17 -0.03
CA GLY A 207 -28.78 12.56 0.28
C GLY A 207 -28.71 11.33 1.20
N LEU A 208 -27.60 10.58 1.22
CA LEU A 208 -27.47 9.35 2.01
C LEU A 208 -26.46 9.47 3.17
N ASP A 209 -25.24 9.95 2.90
CA ASP A 209 -24.14 9.89 3.87
C ASP A 209 -24.34 10.87 5.02
N ILE A 210 -24.92 12.07 4.77
CA ILE A 210 -25.18 13.06 5.83
C ILE A 210 -26.30 12.57 6.76
N PRO A 211 -27.48 12.14 6.28
CA PRO A 211 -28.47 11.49 7.14
C PRO A 211 -27.96 10.23 7.83
N ALA A 212 -27.08 9.45 7.20
CA ALA A 212 -26.45 8.28 7.84
C ALA A 212 -25.49 8.69 8.97
N ALA A 213 -24.64 9.70 8.77
CA ALA A 213 -23.72 10.21 9.78
C ALA A 213 -24.49 10.79 11.00
N ILE A 214 -25.62 11.47 10.77
CA ILE A 214 -26.53 11.91 11.84
C ILE A 214 -27.07 10.71 12.63
N ARG A 215 -27.61 9.68 11.94
CA ARG A 215 -28.12 8.47 12.60
C ARG A 215 -27.04 7.70 13.38
N HIS A 216 -25.85 7.55 12.82
CA HIS A 216 -24.75 6.78 13.43
C HIS A 216 -24.07 7.51 14.60
N SER A 217 -23.96 8.84 14.55
CA SER A 217 -23.40 9.64 15.65
C SER A 217 -24.34 9.75 16.85
N GLY A 218 -25.64 9.49 16.67
CA GLY A 218 -26.66 9.72 17.70
C GLY A 218 -26.86 11.20 18.04
N ALA A 219 -26.28 12.11 17.25
CA ALA A 219 -26.35 13.55 17.49
C ALA A 219 -27.79 14.06 17.33
N ALA A 220 -28.18 15.02 18.18
CA ALA A 220 -29.46 15.72 18.09
C ALA A 220 -29.46 16.70 16.90
N ALA A 221 -29.44 16.17 15.68
CA ALA A 221 -29.22 16.90 14.45
C ALA A 221 -30.33 16.70 13.41
N VAL A 222 -30.67 17.76 12.68
CA VAL A 222 -31.67 17.74 11.60
C VAL A 222 -31.02 18.16 10.30
N TYR A 223 -31.24 17.40 9.22
CA TYR A 223 -30.71 17.73 7.90
C TYR A 223 -31.67 18.67 7.15
N ALA A 224 -31.14 19.73 6.56
CA ALA A 224 -31.87 20.76 5.82
C ALA A 224 -31.85 20.56 4.29
N GLY A 225 -31.32 19.44 3.81
CA GLY A 225 -31.15 19.14 2.38
C GLY A 225 -29.90 19.78 1.77
N ALA A 226 -29.68 19.50 0.48
CA ALA A 226 -28.67 20.17 -0.32
C ALA A 226 -29.21 21.51 -0.87
N ILE A 227 -28.39 22.55 -0.86
CA ILE A 227 -28.74 23.88 -1.42
C ILE A 227 -29.21 23.78 -2.88
N GLY A 228 -28.64 22.87 -3.66
CA GLY A 228 -29.03 22.57 -5.03
C GLY A 228 -30.50 22.21 -5.27
N LEU A 229 -31.27 21.85 -4.24
CA LEU A 229 -32.72 21.59 -4.37
C LEU A 229 -33.59 22.80 -3.97
N HIS A 230 -33.01 23.94 -3.62
CA HIS A 230 -33.76 25.11 -3.16
C HIS A 230 -34.58 25.73 -4.29
N SER A 231 -35.91 25.84 -4.10
CA SER A 231 -36.87 26.29 -5.11
C SER A 231 -36.63 27.70 -5.68
N ARG A 232 -35.85 28.53 -4.98
CA ARG A 232 -35.45 29.89 -5.39
C ARG A 232 -34.12 29.97 -6.15
N ILE A 233 -33.41 28.87 -6.39
CA ILE A 233 -32.22 28.87 -7.28
C ILE A 233 -32.54 29.44 -8.69
N PRO A 234 -33.68 29.15 -9.32
CA PRO A 234 -34.08 29.77 -10.58
C PRO A 234 -34.11 31.32 -10.53
N GLU A 235 -34.55 31.93 -9.43
CA GLU A 235 -34.52 33.38 -9.24
C GLU A 235 -33.09 33.93 -9.18
N LEU A 236 -32.20 33.20 -8.48
CA LEU A 236 -30.78 33.54 -8.36
C LEU A 236 -30.09 33.45 -9.72
N ILE A 237 -30.34 32.39 -10.49
CA ILE A 237 -29.80 32.21 -11.86
C ILE A 237 -30.23 33.37 -12.76
N VAL A 238 -31.52 33.70 -12.78
CA VAL A 238 -32.03 34.85 -13.56
C VAL A 238 -31.36 36.15 -13.13
N SER A 239 -31.20 36.41 -11.83
CA SER A 239 -30.50 37.61 -11.37
C SER A 239 -29.00 37.63 -11.72
N SER A 240 -28.35 36.47 -11.80
CA SER A 240 -26.97 36.36 -12.30
C SER A 240 -26.86 36.61 -13.81
N VAL A 241 -27.88 36.23 -14.59
CA VAL A 241 -28.00 36.64 -15.99
C VAL A 241 -28.12 38.17 -16.10
N HIS A 242 -29.00 38.82 -15.33
CA HIS A 242 -29.14 40.29 -15.38
C HIS A 242 -27.82 41.02 -15.12
N ARG A 243 -27.04 40.59 -14.11
CA ARG A 243 -25.72 41.17 -13.85
C ARG A 243 -24.77 41.02 -15.04
N ALA A 244 -24.78 39.87 -15.71
CA ALA A 244 -23.97 39.64 -16.91
C ALA A 244 -24.43 40.44 -18.15
N LEU A 245 -25.65 40.99 -18.13
CA LEU A 245 -26.14 41.93 -19.15
C LEU A 245 -25.84 43.41 -18.79
N GLU A 246 -25.63 43.70 -17.51
CA GLU A 246 -25.30 45.04 -16.98
C GLU A 246 -23.79 45.32 -17.01
N GLU A 247 -22.93 44.29 -16.98
CA GLU A 247 -21.46 44.39 -17.01
C GLU A 247 -20.85 43.81 -18.31
N PRO A 248 -20.82 44.57 -19.43
CA PRO A 248 -20.12 44.16 -20.64
C PRO A 248 -18.60 44.32 -20.50
N ASP A 249 -17.92 43.19 -20.29
CA ASP A 249 -16.49 42.90 -20.54
C ASP A 249 -15.49 44.08 -20.49
N THR A 250 -14.89 44.30 -19.31
CA THR A 250 -13.55 44.91 -19.23
C THR A 250 -12.53 43.80 -19.03
N GLY A 251 -11.98 43.32 -20.15
CA GLY A 251 -11.15 42.13 -20.18
C GLY A 251 -9.93 42.17 -19.24
N ALA A 252 -9.74 41.09 -18.49
CA ALA A 252 -8.56 40.84 -17.66
C ALA A 252 -8.12 39.37 -17.75
N GLY A 253 -7.84 38.90 -18.97
CA GLY A 253 -7.02 37.71 -19.15
C GLY A 253 -5.60 37.99 -18.67
N THR A 254 -5.15 37.29 -17.63
CA THR A 254 -3.76 37.33 -17.18
C THR A 254 -2.97 36.21 -17.87
N GLU A 255 -2.29 36.55 -18.96
CA GLU A 255 -1.34 35.64 -19.60
C GLU A 255 -0.15 35.32 -18.66
N PRO A 256 0.36 34.08 -18.64
CA PRO A 256 1.64 33.76 -18.03
C PRO A 256 2.80 34.19 -18.93
N GLU A 257 3.78 34.90 -18.38
CA GLU A 257 4.92 35.47 -19.11
C GLU A 257 5.67 34.45 -20.00
N ARG A 258 6.01 34.87 -21.23
CA ARG A 258 7.10 34.27 -22.04
C ARG A 258 8.03 35.34 -22.58
N GLY A 259 9.34 35.10 -22.44
CA GLY A 259 10.41 35.96 -22.95
C GLY A 259 10.55 35.98 -24.49
N PRO A 260 11.38 36.89 -25.04
CA PRO A 260 11.12 37.47 -26.37
C PRO A 260 11.79 36.81 -27.59
N ALA A 261 10.99 36.74 -28.66
CA ALA A 261 11.25 37.03 -30.09
C ALA A 261 12.61 36.76 -30.80
N ALA A 262 12.52 36.10 -31.98
CA ALA A 262 13.28 36.41 -33.21
C ALA A 262 12.53 35.88 -34.48
N PRO A 263 12.71 36.45 -35.70
CA PRO A 263 11.57 36.58 -36.63
C PRO A 263 11.77 36.22 -38.14
N ALA A 264 10.66 36.37 -38.89
CA ALA A 264 10.51 36.74 -40.33
C ALA A 264 10.78 35.71 -41.46
N GLY A 265 10.00 35.80 -42.56
CA GLY A 265 10.18 34.90 -43.73
C GLY A 265 9.23 34.93 -44.96
N ALA A 266 8.67 36.07 -45.38
CA ALA A 266 8.29 36.45 -46.79
C ALA A 266 7.37 35.56 -47.71
N PRO A 267 6.79 36.09 -48.84
CA PRO A 267 5.56 35.51 -49.47
C PRO A 267 5.54 35.33 -51.02
N MET A 268 4.38 34.88 -51.57
CA MET A 268 3.79 35.17 -52.92
C MET A 268 4.38 34.48 -54.20
N PRO A 269 3.76 34.54 -55.43
CA PRO A 269 2.34 34.31 -55.87
C PRO A 269 2.21 33.44 -57.19
N PRO A 270 1.41 33.74 -58.27
CA PRO A 270 -0.03 33.46 -58.54
C PRO A 270 -0.38 32.84 -59.96
N HIS A 271 -1.64 33.03 -60.42
CA HIS A 271 -2.28 32.81 -61.76
C HIS A 271 -2.97 31.44 -62.00
N ALA A 272 -4.09 31.28 -62.73
CA ALA A 272 -5.20 32.13 -63.26
C ALA A 272 -6.38 31.18 -63.67
N ALA A 273 -7.56 31.52 -64.23
CA ALA A 273 -8.21 32.75 -64.76
C ALA A 273 -9.78 32.63 -64.58
N ALA A 274 -10.58 33.69 -64.60
CA ALA A 274 -11.38 34.30 -65.72
C ALA A 274 -12.40 33.38 -66.45
N ASP A 275 -13.55 33.84 -66.98
CA ASP A 275 -14.52 34.92 -66.67
C ASP A 275 -15.72 34.69 -67.63
N ASN A 276 -16.97 35.01 -67.25
CA ASN A 276 -17.95 35.67 -68.14
C ASN A 276 -19.31 35.96 -67.48
N ARG A 277 -19.71 37.22 -67.64
CA ARG A 277 -20.83 37.95 -67.03
C ARG A 277 -22.02 38.10 -68.03
N PRO A 278 -22.91 39.12 -67.95
CA PRO A 278 -23.99 39.37 -66.96
C PRO A 278 -25.34 39.80 -67.61
N LYS A 279 -26.33 40.18 -66.76
CA LYS A 279 -27.13 41.45 -66.77
C LYS A 279 -28.26 41.31 -65.71
N ALA A 280 -28.31 42.07 -64.60
CA ALA A 280 -28.85 43.45 -64.45
C ALA A 280 -30.24 43.61 -65.12
N GLY A 281 -31.38 43.93 -64.48
CA GLY A 281 -31.78 44.65 -63.24
C GLY A 281 -32.99 45.56 -63.61
N PRO A 282 -33.63 46.41 -62.77
CA PRO A 282 -33.79 46.44 -61.30
C PRO A 282 -35.26 46.72 -60.81
N GLN A 283 -35.49 46.62 -59.48
CA GLN A 283 -36.40 47.40 -58.59
C GLN A 283 -37.90 47.74 -58.90
N ALA A 284 -38.74 47.57 -57.84
CA ALA A 284 -39.69 48.56 -57.25
C ALA A 284 -41.22 48.22 -57.16
N HIS A 285 -41.69 48.27 -55.91
CA HIS A 285 -43.00 48.71 -55.36
C HIS A 285 -44.38 48.04 -55.62
N ASP A 286 -45.09 47.96 -54.47
CA ASP A 286 -46.53 48.05 -54.19
C ASP A 286 -47.56 46.97 -54.61
N SER A 287 -48.49 46.75 -53.67
CA SER A 287 -49.71 45.95 -53.80
C SER A 287 -50.88 46.82 -54.32
N PRO A 288 -51.96 46.25 -54.89
CA PRO A 288 -53.08 45.88 -54.01
C PRO A 288 -54.03 44.72 -54.46
N SER A 289 -54.67 44.11 -53.46
CA SER A 289 -56.07 43.63 -53.44
C SER A 289 -56.69 42.68 -54.51
N ARG A 290 -56.98 41.43 -54.04
CA ARG A 290 -58.35 40.86 -53.81
C ARG A 290 -59.16 40.16 -54.93
N ARG A 291 -59.33 38.82 -54.74
CA ARG A 291 -60.39 37.89 -55.26
C ARG A 291 -60.35 37.62 -56.78
N THR A 292 -60.68 36.44 -57.33
CA THR A 292 -61.66 35.38 -56.96
C THR A 292 -61.10 33.94 -57.18
N ALA A 293 -61.39 32.99 -56.28
CA ALA A 293 -62.33 31.85 -56.46
C ALA A 293 -61.98 30.78 -57.53
N GLY A 294 -61.78 29.53 -57.07
CA GLY A 294 -61.63 28.32 -57.89
C GLY A 294 -61.37 27.11 -56.98
N GLY A 295 -62.33 26.18 -56.86
CA GLY A 295 -62.29 25.10 -55.87
C GLY A 295 -61.63 23.82 -56.37
N GLY A 296 -60.96 23.09 -55.46
CA GLY A 296 -60.46 21.74 -55.69
C GLY A 296 -60.14 21.04 -54.37
N THR A 297 -60.93 20.04 -53.99
CA THR A 297 -60.76 19.29 -52.73
C THR A 297 -59.71 18.19 -52.85
N SER A 298 -58.57 18.34 -52.16
CA SER A 298 -57.49 17.33 -52.16
C SER A 298 -57.69 16.24 -51.09
N PRO A 299 -57.51 14.94 -51.42
CA PRO A 299 -57.69 13.81 -50.50
C PRO A 299 -56.68 13.77 -49.34
N ILE A 300 -55.57 14.54 -49.41
CA ILE A 300 -54.53 14.60 -48.38
C ILE A 300 -55.11 15.02 -47.02
N ARG A 301 -56.11 15.91 -46.99
CA ARG A 301 -56.77 16.36 -45.75
C ARG A 301 -57.66 15.28 -45.11
N PHE A 302 -58.09 14.28 -45.88
CA PHE A 302 -58.86 13.14 -45.34
C PHE A 302 -57.91 12.07 -44.79
N LEU A 303 -56.79 11.82 -45.47
CA LEU A 303 -55.75 10.89 -45.00
C LEU A 303 -55.10 11.36 -43.70
N PHE A 304 -54.74 12.65 -43.57
CA PHE A 304 -54.21 13.21 -42.31
C PHE A 304 -55.21 13.12 -41.16
N LYS A 305 -56.51 13.35 -41.42
CA LYS A 305 -57.56 13.16 -40.40
C LYS A 305 -57.71 11.69 -40.02
N ALA A 306 -57.74 10.77 -40.97
CA ALA A 306 -57.83 9.34 -40.70
C ALA A 306 -56.64 8.82 -39.88
N VAL A 307 -55.42 9.22 -40.22
CA VAL A 307 -54.20 8.85 -39.47
C VAL A 307 -54.19 9.48 -38.07
N PHE A 308 -54.58 10.76 -37.94
CA PHE A 308 -54.67 11.42 -36.63
C PHE A 308 -55.76 10.81 -35.75
N THR A 309 -56.94 10.50 -36.28
CA THR A 309 -58.01 9.84 -35.54
C THR A 309 -57.65 8.39 -35.19
N LEU A 310 -56.92 7.67 -36.06
CA LEU A 310 -56.43 6.32 -35.75
C LEU A 310 -55.33 6.35 -34.67
N ALA A 311 -54.43 7.33 -34.72
CA ALA A 311 -53.40 7.54 -33.69
C ALA A 311 -54.03 7.97 -32.35
N LEU A 312 -55.06 8.82 -32.38
CA LEU A 312 -55.82 9.23 -31.20
C LEU A 312 -56.65 8.07 -30.62
N MET A 313 -57.29 7.26 -31.47
CA MET A 313 -57.98 6.02 -31.07
C MET A 313 -57.01 4.99 -30.50
N ALA A 314 -55.81 4.86 -31.07
CA ALA A 314 -54.76 4.00 -30.52
C ALA A 314 -54.26 4.54 -29.18
N ALA A 315 -54.04 5.85 -29.04
CA ALA A 315 -53.65 6.48 -27.78
C ALA A 315 -54.74 6.37 -26.70
N LEU A 316 -56.02 6.53 -27.07
CA LEU A 316 -57.16 6.33 -26.17
C LEU A 316 -57.37 4.86 -25.82
N ALA A 317 -57.15 3.92 -26.75
CA ALA A 317 -57.21 2.48 -26.48
C ALA A 317 -56.04 2.03 -25.61
N LEU A 318 -54.83 2.55 -25.81
CA LEU A 318 -53.68 2.32 -24.94
C LEU A 318 -53.89 2.93 -23.55
N GLY A 319 -54.45 4.15 -23.48
CA GLY A 319 -54.87 4.77 -22.22
C GLY A 319 -56.01 4.02 -21.51
N ALA A 320 -56.93 3.42 -22.25
CA ALA A 320 -57.97 2.56 -21.71
C ALA A 320 -57.39 1.22 -21.22
N ILE A 321 -56.44 0.62 -21.94
CA ILE A 321 -55.71 -0.58 -21.49
C ILE A 321 -54.91 -0.29 -20.22
N ALA A 322 -54.34 0.93 -20.08
CA ALA A 322 -53.71 1.39 -18.84
C ALA A 322 -54.68 1.46 -17.65
N PHE A 323 -55.97 1.66 -17.91
CA PHE A 323 -57.04 1.68 -16.91
C PHE A 323 -57.74 0.32 -16.73
N LEU A 324 -57.53 -0.65 -17.62
CA LEU A 324 -58.26 -1.94 -17.66
C LEU A 324 -57.50 -3.14 -17.10
N VAL A 325 -56.19 -3.06 -16.89
CA VAL A 325 -55.39 -4.16 -16.33
C VAL A 325 -55.21 -3.94 -14.82
N PRO A 326 -55.83 -4.75 -13.95
CA PRO A 326 -55.66 -4.59 -12.50
C PRO A 326 -54.24 -4.94 -12.07
N GLU A 327 -53.66 -4.14 -11.17
CA GLU A 327 -52.29 -4.31 -10.64
C GLU A 327 -52.06 -5.73 -10.08
N ASP A 328 -53.07 -6.31 -9.43
CA ASP A 328 -53.04 -7.68 -8.88
C ASP A 328 -52.76 -8.75 -9.95
N VAL A 329 -53.38 -8.64 -11.14
CA VAL A 329 -53.25 -9.65 -12.20
C VAL A 329 -51.80 -9.73 -12.70
N VAL A 330 -51.14 -8.58 -12.83
CA VAL A 330 -49.75 -8.55 -13.29
C VAL A 330 -48.79 -8.99 -12.19
N ARG A 331 -49.01 -8.57 -10.93
CA ARG A 331 -48.24 -9.05 -9.77
C ARG A 331 -48.27 -10.58 -9.70
N ASP A 332 -49.46 -11.17 -9.78
CA ASP A 332 -49.66 -12.61 -9.61
C ASP A 332 -49.10 -13.40 -10.80
N GLN A 333 -49.19 -12.86 -12.02
CA GLN A 333 -48.57 -13.44 -13.21
C GLN A 333 -47.03 -13.40 -13.16
N VAL A 334 -46.44 -12.29 -12.70
CA VAL A 334 -44.99 -12.16 -12.49
C VAL A 334 -44.51 -13.11 -11.38
N ALA A 335 -45.25 -13.23 -10.28
CA ALA A 335 -44.94 -14.17 -9.21
C ALA A 335 -45.01 -15.63 -9.68
N SER A 336 -46.02 -15.99 -10.48
CA SER A 336 -46.14 -17.30 -11.12
C SER A 336 -44.96 -17.59 -12.05
N LEU A 337 -44.55 -16.62 -12.88
CA LEU A 337 -43.40 -16.76 -13.77
C LEU A 337 -42.08 -16.97 -12.99
N VAL A 338 -41.83 -16.19 -11.94
CA VAL A 338 -40.66 -16.37 -11.07
C VAL A 338 -40.68 -17.75 -10.43
N LYS A 339 -41.83 -18.23 -9.95
CA LYS A 339 -41.99 -19.56 -9.37
C LYS A 339 -41.70 -20.67 -10.37
N GLN A 340 -42.20 -20.55 -11.61
CA GLN A 340 -41.94 -21.52 -12.69
C GLN A 340 -40.47 -21.56 -13.13
N GLN A 341 -39.79 -20.41 -13.19
CA GLN A 341 -38.41 -20.32 -13.68
C GLN A 341 -37.35 -20.61 -12.60
N THR A 342 -37.59 -20.21 -11.34
CA THR A 342 -36.59 -20.31 -10.26
C THR A 342 -36.90 -21.41 -9.23
N GLY A 343 -38.16 -21.86 -9.16
CA GLY A 343 -38.64 -22.73 -8.08
C GLY A 343 -38.67 -22.01 -6.72
N ARG A 344 -39.00 -20.71 -6.69
CA ARG A 344 -39.11 -19.87 -5.48
C ARG A 344 -40.39 -19.04 -5.51
N ASP A 345 -40.95 -18.78 -4.34
CA ASP A 345 -42.08 -17.86 -4.20
C ASP A 345 -41.59 -16.41 -4.21
N LEU A 346 -42.18 -15.59 -5.08
CA LEU A 346 -42.07 -14.14 -5.08
C LEU A 346 -43.23 -13.58 -4.24
N THR A 347 -42.94 -12.65 -3.34
CA THR A 347 -43.96 -11.94 -2.55
C THR A 347 -43.69 -10.43 -2.63
N VAL A 348 -44.67 -9.67 -3.12
CA VAL A 348 -44.68 -8.21 -3.16
C VAL A 348 -45.61 -7.73 -2.03
N ARG A 349 -45.11 -6.89 -1.11
CA ARG A 349 -45.88 -6.41 0.04
C ARG A 349 -46.26 -4.94 -0.04
N GLY A 350 -45.50 -4.14 -0.78
CA GLY A 350 -45.78 -2.72 -1.01
C GLY A 350 -46.67 -2.50 -2.23
N LYS A 351 -46.67 -1.28 -2.74
CA LYS A 351 -47.43 -0.93 -3.95
C LYS A 351 -46.78 -1.50 -5.21
N THR A 352 -47.62 -1.67 -6.23
CA THR A 352 -47.22 -1.96 -7.60
C THR A 352 -47.56 -0.74 -8.44
N SER A 353 -46.63 -0.18 -9.19
CA SER A 353 -46.90 0.95 -10.10
C SER A 353 -46.54 0.59 -11.54
N PHE A 354 -47.35 1.09 -12.48
CA PHE A 354 -47.16 0.87 -13.92
C PHE A 354 -46.99 2.19 -14.65
N SER A 355 -46.06 2.21 -15.60
CA SER A 355 -45.88 3.28 -16.57
C SER A 355 -45.97 2.70 -17.98
N MET A 356 -46.54 3.46 -18.92
CA MET A 356 -46.61 3.06 -20.34
C MET A 356 -46.21 4.15 -21.33
N PHE A 357 -45.91 5.36 -20.85
CA PHE A 357 -45.39 6.45 -21.68
C PHE A 357 -44.44 7.34 -20.85
N PRO A 358 -43.27 7.76 -21.38
CA PRO A 358 -42.73 7.41 -22.71
C PRO A 358 -42.22 5.97 -22.83
N ASN A 359 -42.00 5.27 -21.71
CA ASN A 359 -41.52 3.88 -21.66
C ASN A 359 -42.54 2.97 -20.96
N VAL A 360 -42.48 1.67 -21.24
CA VAL A 360 -43.23 0.65 -20.49
C VAL A 360 -42.41 0.25 -19.27
N GLY A 361 -42.97 0.36 -18.08
CA GLY A 361 -42.25 0.05 -16.84
C GLY A 361 -43.15 -0.46 -15.72
N VAL A 362 -42.56 -1.30 -14.87
CA VAL A 362 -43.16 -1.87 -13.66
C VAL A 362 -42.25 -1.54 -12.48
N GLU A 363 -42.80 -0.97 -11.43
CA GLU A 363 -42.13 -0.81 -10.14
C GLU A 363 -42.90 -1.57 -9.05
N LEU A 364 -42.18 -2.33 -8.23
CA LEU A 364 -42.72 -3.19 -7.18
C LEU A 364 -42.03 -2.88 -5.85
N GLU A 365 -42.78 -2.44 -4.84
CA GLU A 365 -42.25 -2.10 -3.51
C GLU A 365 -42.28 -3.31 -2.54
N ASP A 366 -41.32 -3.35 -1.60
CA ASP A 366 -41.10 -4.42 -0.60
C ASP A 366 -41.26 -5.84 -1.18
N VAL A 367 -40.37 -6.16 -2.12
CA VAL A 367 -40.34 -7.44 -2.83
C VAL A 367 -39.41 -8.42 -2.11
N SER A 368 -39.85 -9.67 -2.00
CA SER A 368 -39.07 -10.75 -1.40
C SER A 368 -39.14 -12.03 -2.24
N ILE A 369 -38.06 -12.82 -2.21
CA ILE A 369 -37.93 -14.14 -2.83
C ILE A 369 -37.58 -15.14 -1.73
N SER A 370 -38.33 -16.23 -1.64
CA SER A 370 -38.15 -17.27 -0.64
C SER A 370 -36.84 -18.06 -0.77
N ASN A 371 -36.45 -18.76 0.29
CA ASN A 371 -35.49 -19.86 0.22
C ASN A 371 -36.06 -21.08 -0.56
N PRO A 372 -35.22 -22.03 -1.01
CA PRO A 372 -35.69 -23.28 -1.61
C PRO A 372 -36.53 -24.12 -0.62
N PRO A 373 -37.49 -24.90 -1.13
CA PRO A 373 -38.22 -25.88 -0.34
C PRO A 373 -37.29 -26.80 0.45
N GLY A 374 -37.60 -27.02 1.72
CA GLY A 374 -36.81 -27.88 2.61
C GLY A 374 -35.49 -27.28 3.11
N MET A 375 -35.25 -25.98 2.93
CA MET A 375 -34.25 -25.22 3.70
C MET A 375 -34.96 -24.35 4.77
N LYS A 376 -34.20 -23.75 5.70
CA LYS A 376 -34.75 -22.92 6.78
C LYS A 376 -35.66 -21.81 6.23
N SER A 377 -36.84 -21.68 6.82
CA SER A 377 -37.83 -20.66 6.47
C SER A 377 -37.23 -19.25 6.56
N GLY A 378 -37.37 -18.48 5.47
CA GLY A 378 -36.79 -17.15 5.33
C GLY A 378 -36.67 -16.73 3.87
N GLU A 379 -36.18 -15.52 3.67
CA GLU A 379 -36.04 -14.87 2.36
C GLU A 379 -34.59 -14.99 1.88
N MET A 380 -34.38 -15.50 0.66
CA MET A 380 -33.08 -15.49 -0.02
C MET A 380 -32.71 -14.07 -0.45
N LEU A 381 -33.71 -13.28 -0.82
CA LEU A 381 -33.57 -11.88 -1.24
C LEU A 381 -34.80 -11.10 -0.75
N ARG A 382 -34.58 -9.90 -0.20
CA ARG A 382 -35.61 -8.88 0.01
C ARG A 382 -35.09 -7.55 -0.55
N MET A 383 -35.93 -6.68 -1.07
CA MET A 383 -35.53 -5.37 -1.58
C MET A 383 -36.60 -4.31 -1.31
N GLY A 384 -36.19 -3.05 -1.21
CA GLY A 384 -37.11 -1.93 -0.99
C GLY A 384 -37.96 -1.62 -2.22
N SER A 385 -37.35 -1.64 -3.41
CA SER A 385 -38.05 -1.54 -4.70
C SER A 385 -37.35 -2.34 -5.80
N LEU A 386 -38.13 -2.80 -6.79
CA LEU A 386 -37.70 -3.44 -8.04
C LEU A 386 -38.28 -2.68 -9.23
N ASN A 387 -37.43 -2.05 -10.04
CA ASN A 387 -37.87 -1.25 -11.18
C ASN A 387 -37.42 -1.93 -12.48
N LEU A 388 -38.38 -2.27 -13.33
CA LEU A 388 -38.20 -2.97 -14.59
C LEU A 388 -38.76 -2.13 -15.74
N ASN A 389 -37.90 -1.67 -16.64
CA ASN A 389 -38.30 -0.97 -17.87
C ASN A 389 -38.14 -1.90 -19.07
N LEU A 390 -39.15 -1.92 -19.94
CA LEU A 390 -39.22 -2.74 -21.14
C LEU A 390 -39.30 -1.84 -22.38
N LYS A 391 -38.66 -2.26 -23.47
CA LYS A 391 -38.77 -1.54 -24.76
C LYS A 391 -40.17 -1.71 -25.35
N LEU A 392 -40.80 -0.62 -25.78
CA LEU A 392 -42.16 -0.65 -26.34
C LEU A 392 -42.26 -1.39 -27.69
N LEU A 393 -41.35 -1.11 -28.64
CA LEU A 393 -41.43 -1.68 -30.00
C LEU A 393 -41.32 -3.22 -30.05
N PRO A 394 -40.41 -3.89 -29.30
CA PRO A 394 -40.36 -5.35 -29.24
C PRO A 394 -41.62 -5.99 -28.66
N LEU A 395 -42.28 -5.36 -27.68
CA LEU A 395 -43.50 -5.89 -27.05
C LEU A 395 -44.66 -6.02 -28.04
N VAL A 396 -44.80 -5.08 -28.99
CA VAL A 396 -45.77 -5.17 -30.10
C VAL A 396 -45.51 -6.43 -30.95
N SER A 397 -44.23 -6.79 -31.13
CA SER A 397 -43.78 -8.01 -31.81
C SER A 397 -43.75 -9.26 -30.91
N ARG A 398 -44.36 -9.21 -29.72
CA ARG A 398 -44.36 -10.27 -28.69
C ARG A 398 -42.97 -10.68 -28.17
N ARG A 399 -41.97 -9.80 -28.27
CA ARG A 399 -40.62 -9.99 -27.71
C ARG A 399 -40.46 -9.16 -26.44
N VAL A 400 -39.94 -9.79 -25.37
CA VAL A 400 -39.70 -9.11 -24.10
C VAL A 400 -38.22 -8.71 -24.02
N GLU A 401 -37.95 -7.44 -24.27
CA GLU A 401 -36.61 -6.86 -24.14
C GLU A 401 -36.56 -5.93 -22.92
N VAL A 402 -35.67 -6.24 -21.97
CA VAL A 402 -35.50 -5.44 -20.75
C VAL A 402 -34.53 -4.30 -21.05
N GLU A 403 -35.02 -3.06 -21.06
CA GLU A 403 -34.18 -1.87 -21.24
C GLU A 403 -33.38 -1.56 -19.96
N ARG A 404 -34.06 -1.58 -18.81
CA ARG A 404 -33.46 -1.26 -17.51
C ARG A 404 -34.01 -2.15 -16.41
N PHE A 405 -33.14 -2.54 -15.50
CA PHE A 405 -33.48 -3.33 -14.31
C PHE A 405 -32.77 -2.70 -13.11
N VAL A 406 -33.49 -2.31 -12.05
CA VAL A 406 -32.89 -1.66 -10.88
C VAL A 406 -33.41 -2.31 -9.59
N LEU A 407 -32.47 -2.72 -8.73
CA LEU A 407 -32.73 -3.22 -7.39
C LEU A 407 -32.36 -2.14 -6.37
N VAL A 408 -33.34 -1.65 -5.60
CA VAL A 408 -33.13 -0.60 -4.59
C VAL A 408 -33.17 -1.21 -3.18
N ARG A 409 -32.10 -1.00 -2.41
CA ARG A 409 -31.87 -1.57 -1.08
C ARG A 409 -32.04 -3.11 -1.01
N PRO A 410 -31.46 -3.91 -1.93
CA PRO A 410 -31.59 -5.36 -1.89
C PRO A 410 -30.70 -5.99 -0.80
N VAL A 411 -31.31 -6.75 0.09
CA VAL A 411 -30.67 -7.61 1.09
C VAL A 411 -30.64 -9.05 0.58
N PHE A 412 -29.49 -9.48 0.08
CA PHE A 412 -29.21 -10.86 -0.29
C PHE A 412 -28.80 -11.66 0.95
N ASN A 413 -29.58 -12.67 1.34
CA ASN A 413 -29.22 -13.61 2.39
C ASN A 413 -28.76 -14.92 1.74
N LEU A 414 -27.45 -15.08 1.53
CA LEU A 414 -26.85 -16.25 0.89
C LEU A 414 -26.46 -17.28 1.97
N ILE A 415 -27.04 -18.48 1.90
CA ILE A 415 -26.87 -19.54 2.90
C ILE A 415 -26.38 -20.83 2.26
N VAL A 416 -25.29 -21.40 2.79
CA VAL A 416 -24.93 -22.82 2.66
C VAL A 416 -25.38 -23.53 3.94
N ASP A 417 -26.27 -24.51 3.84
CA ASP A 417 -26.75 -25.27 5.00
C ASP A 417 -25.75 -26.36 5.44
N LYS A 418 -25.99 -26.98 6.61
CA LYS A 418 -25.19 -28.10 7.12
C LYS A 418 -25.04 -29.31 6.17
N LYS A 419 -25.84 -29.42 5.11
CA LYS A 419 -25.76 -30.47 4.08
C LYS A 419 -25.00 -30.00 2.83
N GLY A 420 -24.42 -28.81 2.85
CA GLY A 420 -23.73 -28.20 1.71
C GLY A 420 -24.65 -27.63 0.64
N ARG A 421 -25.98 -27.61 0.85
CA ARG A 421 -26.94 -27.06 -0.13
C ARG A 421 -26.91 -25.54 -0.06
N ARG A 422 -26.96 -24.88 -1.21
CA ARG A 422 -26.93 -23.42 -1.35
C ARG A 422 -28.34 -22.90 -1.64
N ASN A 423 -28.80 -21.85 -0.96
CA ASN A 423 -30.15 -21.32 -1.24
C ASN A 423 -30.28 -20.65 -2.63
N TRP A 424 -29.16 -20.17 -3.19
CA TRP A 424 -29.06 -19.59 -4.53
C TRP A 424 -28.90 -20.60 -5.67
N ASP A 425 -28.88 -21.91 -5.40
CA ASP A 425 -28.93 -22.93 -6.46
C ASP A 425 -30.39 -23.06 -6.95
N PHE A 426 -30.66 -22.49 -8.13
CA PHE A 426 -31.98 -22.57 -8.77
C PHE A 426 -32.28 -23.96 -9.35
N ALA A 427 -33.56 -24.30 -9.44
CA ALA A 427 -33.98 -25.60 -9.95
C ALA A 427 -33.53 -25.79 -11.41
N LYS A 428 -32.64 -26.75 -11.66
CA LYS A 428 -32.39 -27.22 -13.03
C LYS A 428 -33.68 -27.89 -13.53
N LYS A 429 -34.07 -27.61 -14.78
CA LYS A 429 -35.18 -28.30 -15.44
C LYS A 429 -34.74 -29.74 -15.79
N THR A 430 -34.71 -30.61 -14.78
CA THR A 430 -34.45 -32.04 -14.95
C THR A 430 -35.58 -32.63 -15.78
N ALA A 431 -35.25 -33.31 -16.88
CA ALA A 431 -36.18 -34.16 -17.59
C ALA A 431 -36.57 -35.32 -16.66
N ALA A 432 -37.75 -35.24 -16.06
CA ALA A 432 -38.24 -36.20 -15.08
C ALA A 432 -39.28 -37.13 -15.71
N LEU A 433 -38.79 -38.13 -16.44
CA LEU A 433 -39.48 -39.41 -16.61
C LEU A 433 -38.47 -40.50 -16.26
N ALA A 434 -38.53 -40.96 -15.01
CA ALA A 434 -37.88 -42.19 -14.58
C ALA A 434 -38.91 -43.32 -14.69
N PRO A 435 -38.66 -44.38 -15.47
CA PRO A 435 -39.24 -45.68 -15.20
C PRO A 435 -38.56 -46.29 -13.96
N ALA A 436 -39.31 -47.04 -13.17
CA ALA A 436 -38.77 -47.77 -12.03
C ALA A 436 -38.11 -49.11 -12.47
N SER A 437 -37.13 -49.55 -11.68
CA SER A 437 -36.71 -50.95 -11.46
C SER A 437 -36.36 -51.86 -12.66
N GLY A 438 -35.13 -52.39 -12.66
CA GLY A 438 -34.72 -53.54 -13.48
C GLY A 438 -33.20 -53.78 -13.42
N ASP A 439 -32.78 -55.03 -13.21
CA ASP A 439 -31.40 -55.43 -12.91
C ASP A 439 -30.39 -55.39 -14.08
N GLU A 440 -29.14 -55.69 -13.75
CA GLU A 440 -27.97 -55.70 -14.63
C GLU A 440 -28.05 -56.70 -15.81
N THR A 441 -27.39 -56.38 -16.93
CA THR A 441 -26.17 -57.06 -17.49
C THR A 441 -26.14 -57.06 -19.04
N GLN A 442 -24.93 -56.92 -19.60
CA GLN A 442 -24.47 -57.23 -20.98
C GLN A 442 -24.90 -56.34 -22.18
N ALA A 443 -23.94 -55.49 -22.57
CA ALA A 443 -23.28 -55.44 -23.89
C ALA A 443 -24.08 -55.47 -25.22
N GLY A 444 -23.70 -54.56 -26.14
CA GLY A 444 -23.48 -54.96 -27.54
C GLY A 444 -24.09 -54.08 -28.66
N ALA A 445 -23.32 -53.09 -29.12
CA ALA A 445 -23.18 -52.71 -30.53
C ALA A 445 -24.43 -52.75 -31.47
N ALA A 446 -25.35 -51.79 -31.32
CA ALA A 446 -26.36 -51.49 -32.35
C ALA A 446 -26.84 -50.01 -32.33
N VAL A 447 -25.92 -49.04 -32.19
CA VAL A 447 -26.27 -47.60 -32.11
C VAL A 447 -25.32 -46.72 -32.92
N ALA A 448 -25.14 -47.06 -34.21
CA ALA A 448 -24.32 -46.27 -35.15
C ALA A 448 -25.11 -45.70 -36.35
N GLU A 449 -26.25 -46.28 -36.75
CA GLU A 449 -26.96 -45.88 -37.98
C GLU A 449 -28.35 -45.26 -37.78
N THR A 450 -28.95 -45.36 -36.59
CA THR A 450 -30.25 -44.69 -36.30
C THR A 450 -30.10 -43.21 -35.90
N GLY A 451 -28.85 -42.74 -35.69
CA GLY A 451 -28.56 -41.35 -35.31
C GLY A 451 -28.79 -40.31 -36.41
N ALA A 452 -28.92 -40.74 -37.68
CA ALA A 452 -29.04 -39.85 -38.83
C ALA A 452 -30.49 -39.46 -39.21
N MET A 453 -31.51 -40.09 -38.61
CA MET A 453 -32.93 -39.80 -38.92
C MET A 453 -33.70 -39.08 -37.80
N ILE A 454 -33.18 -39.00 -36.58
CA ILE A 454 -33.79 -38.24 -35.47
C ILE A 454 -33.20 -36.80 -35.40
N GLN A 455 -32.98 -36.17 -36.55
CA GLN A 455 -32.61 -34.76 -36.66
C GLN A 455 -33.54 -33.95 -37.58
N ALA A 456 -34.55 -34.59 -38.16
CA ALA A 456 -35.48 -34.01 -39.12
C ALA A 456 -36.94 -33.86 -38.60
N GLN A 457 -37.16 -33.81 -37.28
CA GLN A 457 -38.50 -33.55 -36.71
C GLN A 457 -38.47 -32.97 -35.28
N ALA A 458 -37.77 -31.84 -35.10
CA ALA A 458 -37.86 -31.01 -33.88
C ALA A 458 -38.50 -29.62 -34.15
N GLY A 459 -39.10 -29.43 -35.34
CA GLY A 459 -39.82 -28.22 -35.73
C GLY A 459 -41.26 -28.18 -35.22
N GLY A 460 -41.44 -28.12 -33.89
CA GLY A 460 -42.74 -27.91 -33.25
C GLY A 460 -42.78 -26.55 -32.52
N PRO A 461 -43.83 -25.72 -32.66
CA PRO A 461 -43.83 -24.31 -32.23
C PRO A 461 -43.95 -24.08 -30.70
N GLY A 462 -43.49 -25.02 -29.87
CA GLY A 462 -43.53 -24.94 -28.39
C GLY A 462 -42.17 -24.79 -27.69
N GLY A 463 -41.05 -24.83 -28.42
CA GLY A 463 -39.70 -24.89 -27.83
C GLY A 463 -38.91 -23.57 -27.70
N ALA A 464 -39.42 -22.45 -28.24
CA ALA A 464 -38.60 -21.30 -28.62
C ALA A 464 -38.76 -20.04 -27.73
N MET A 465 -38.79 -20.17 -26.39
CA MET A 465 -39.04 -19.04 -25.47
C MET A 465 -37.92 -18.71 -24.45
N VAL A 466 -36.68 -19.17 -24.64
CA VAL A 466 -35.56 -18.86 -23.70
C VAL A 466 -34.28 -18.38 -24.40
N GLN A 467 -34.31 -18.07 -25.70
CA GLN A 467 -33.11 -17.58 -26.43
C GLN A 467 -33.06 -16.06 -26.65
N ASP A 468 -34.19 -15.35 -26.51
CA ASP A 468 -34.32 -13.93 -26.93
C ASP A 468 -34.46 -12.93 -25.75
N ILE A 469 -33.98 -13.25 -24.54
CA ILE A 469 -33.96 -12.27 -23.44
C ILE A 469 -32.71 -11.39 -23.56
N SER A 470 -32.89 -10.16 -24.06
CA SER A 470 -31.88 -9.10 -23.99
C SER A 470 -32.02 -8.30 -22.69
N PHE A 471 -30.87 -7.85 -22.17
CA PHE A 471 -30.78 -6.95 -21.03
C PHE A 471 -30.07 -5.67 -21.49
N GLY A 472 -30.57 -4.49 -21.15
CA GLY A 472 -29.87 -3.24 -21.42
C GLY A 472 -28.89 -2.93 -20.31
N THR A 473 -29.39 -2.27 -19.26
CA THR A 473 -28.62 -1.92 -18.05
C THR A 473 -29.28 -2.50 -16.80
N ALA A 474 -28.51 -3.22 -15.97
CA ALA A 474 -28.93 -3.66 -14.65
C ALA A 474 -28.20 -2.88 -13.56
N LYS A 475 -28.88 -2.44 -12.50
CA LYS A 475 -28.28 -1.70 -11.38
C LYS A 475 -28.70 -2.26 -10.02
N ILE A 476 -27.79 -2.13 -9.06
CA ILE A 476 -27.98 -2.39 -7.63
C ILE A 476 -27.64 -1.08 -6.91
N ILE A 477 -28.53 -0.62 -6.03
CA ILE A 477 -28.37 0.61 -5.25
C ILE A 477 -28.53 0.28 -3.77
N ASP A 478 -27.55 0.66 -2.94
CA ASP A 478 -27.53 0.45 -1.48
C ASP A 478 -27.80 -1.02 -1.06
N GLY A 479 -27.18 -1.96 -1.78
CA GLY A 479 -27.33 -3.39 -1.52
C GLY A 479 -26.57 -3.88 -0.29
N VAL A 480 -27.04 -4.98 0.29
CA VAL A 480 -26.43 -5.67 1.42
C VAL A 480 -26.34 -7.15 1.10
N VAL A 481 -25.16 -7.74 1.20
CA VAL A 481 -24.98 -9.20 1.08
C VAL A 481 -24.61 -9.77 2.43
N LYS A 482 -25.40 -10.73 2.91
CA LYS A 482 -25.11 -11.54 4.10
C LYS A 482 -24.82 -12.96 3.63
N TYR A 483 -23.57 -13.40 3.75
CA TYR A 483 -23.17 -14.77 3.46
C TYR A 483 -23.02 -15.56 4.76
N THR A 484 -23.62 -16.74 4.84
CA THR A 484 -23.47 -17.69 5.96
C THR A 484 -23.23 -19.08 5.41
N ASP A 485 -22.17 -19.72 5.87
CA ASP A 485 -21.86 -21.12 5.60
C ASP A 485 -21.88 -21.92 6.91
N GLU A 486 -22.91 -22.75 7.08
CA GLU A 486 -23.09 -23.57 8.28
C GLU A 486 -22.13 -24.78 8.34
N THR A 487 -21.41 -25.10 7.26
CA THR A 487 -20.42 -26.18 7.23
C THR A 487 -19.07 -25.74 7.79
N THR A 488 -18.67 -24.49 7.52
CA THR A 488 -17.41 -23.90 8.00
C THR A 488 -17.61 -22.96 9.20
N GLY A 489 -18.86 -22.57 9.50
CA GLY A 489 -19.19 -21.52 10.47
C GLY A 489 -18.95 -20.10 9.95
N THR A 490 -18.51 -19.96 8.69
CA THR A 490 -18.13 -18.66 8.11
C THR A 490 -19.35 -17.75 7.98
N LYS A 491 -19.23 -16.52 8.50
CA LYS A 491 -20.16 -15.42 8.22
C LYS A 491 -19.39 -14.28 7.58
N GLN A 492 -19.92 -13.71 6.50
CA GLN A 492 -19.40 -12.49 5.89
C GLN A 492 -20.57 -11.53 5.62
N ARG A 493 -20.28 -10.24 5.68
CA ARG A 493 -21.22 -9.16 5.35
C ARG A 493 -20.53 -8.20 4.39
N VAL A 494 -21.27 -7.75 3.39
CA VAL A 494 -20.94 -6.64 2.51
C VAL A 494 -22.09 -5.64 2.60
N ASP A 495 -21.74 -4.37 2.75
CA ASP A 495 -22.65 -3.24 2.91
C ASP A 495 -22.50 -2.27 1.73
N ALA A 496 -23.45 -1.35 1.55
CA ALA A 496 -23.41 -0.29 0.53
C ALA A 496 -23.03 -0.78 -0.88
N LEU A 497 -23.52 -1.96 -1.28
CA LEU A 497 -23.25 -2.55 -2.58
C LEU A 497 -23.97 -1.76 -3.68
N ASN A 498 -23.21 -0.98 -4.44
CA ASN A 498 -23.67 -0.21 -5.58
C ASN A 498 -23.03 -0.80 -6.84
N VAL A 499 -23.83 -1.25 -7.81
CA VAL A 499 -23.34 -1.90 -9.03
C VAL A 499 -24.10 -1.40 -10.24
N SER A 500 -23.38 -1.13 -11.34
CA SER A 500 -23.94 -0.90 -12.67
C SER A 500 -23.39 -1.97 -13.61
N ILE A 501 -24.28 -2.70 -14.28
CA ILE A 501 -23.99 -3.77 -15.22
C ILE A 501 -24.58 -3.39 -16.58
N VAL A 502 -23.80 -3.50 -17.65
CA VAL A 502 -24.22 -3.27 -19.03
C VAL A 502 -23.89 -4.53 -19.84
N GLN A 503 -24.91 -5.15 -20.45
CA GLN A 503 -24.73 -6.34 -21.27
C GLN A 503 -25.82 -6.45 -22.36
N PRO A 504 -25.71 -5.72 -23.49
CA PRO A 504 -26.79 -5.52 -24.47
C PRO A 504 -27.52 -6.79 -24.97
N ALA A 505 -26.82 -7.93 -24.99
CA ALA A 505 -27.40 -9.25 -25.19
C ALA A 505 -26.57 -10.30 -24.44
N LEU A 506 -27.15 -11.46 -24.11
CA LEU A 506 -26.43 -12.52 -23.39
C LEU A 506 -25.19 -13.04 -24.14
N SER A 507 -25.14 -12.90 -25.47
CA SER A 507 -23.98 -13.21 -26.32
C SER A 507 -22.87 -12.16 -26.26
N GLU A 508 -23.20 -10.92 -25.91
CA GLU A 508 -22.26 -9.80 -25.82
C GLU A 508 -21.47 -9.81 -24.50
N PRO A 509 -20.31 -9.14 -24.45
CA PRO A 509 -19.57 -8.94 -23.22
C PRO A 509 -20.40 -8.22 -22.16
N LEU A 510 -20.26 -8.68 -20.91
CA LEU A 510 -20.82 -8.05 -19.73
C LEU A 510 -19.75 -7.10 -19.15
N ASP A 511 -20.06 -5.81 -19.10
CA ASP A 511 -19.31 -4.82 -18.34
C ASP A 511 -20.00 -4.57 -17.00
N ALA A 512 -19.23 -4.46 -15.92
CA ALA A 512 -19.73 -4.16 -14.59
C ALA A 512 -18.78 -3.21 -13.85
N GLU A 513 -19.30 -2.19 -13.19
CA GLU A 513 -18.54 -1.34 -12.27
C GLU A 513 -19.36 -1.02 -11.01
N GLY A 514 -18.68 -0.75 -9.91
CA GLY A 514 -19.36 -0.52 -8.64
C GLY A 514 -18.45 -0.22 -7.46
N SER A 515 -19.09 0.03 -6.32
CA SER A 515 -18.48 0.15 -5.00
C SER A 515 -19.22 -0.73 -4.00
N LEU A 516 -18.53 -1.10 -2.92
CA LEU A 516 -19.09 -1.82 -1.78
C LEU A 516 -18.24 -1.54 -0.55
N VAL A 517 -18.81 -1.69 0.64
CA VAL A 517 -18.07 -1.67 1.91
C VAL A 517 -17.89 -3.10 2.40
N TRP A 518 -16.65 -3.52 2.59
CA TRP A 518 -16.29 -4.83 3.12
C TRP A 518 -15.23 -4.69 4.22
N ARG A 519 -15.57 -5.16 5.43
CA ARG A 519 -14.73 -5.04 6.64
C ARG A 519 -14.31 -3.58 6.89
N ASP A 520 -15.32 -2.71 6.95
CA ASP A 520 -15.20 -1.29 7.24
C ASP A 520 -14.29 -0.49 6.27
N GLU A 521 -14.09 -1.01 5.06
CA GLU A 521 -13.31 -0.38 4.00
C GLU A 521 -14.07 -0.37 2.68
N GLU A 522 -14.05 0.76 1.98
CA GLU A 522 -14.61 0.87 0.63
C GLU A 522 -13.72 0.13 -0.37
N VAL A 523 -14.37 -0.70 -1.19
CA VAL A 523 -13.78 -1.45 -2.29
C VAL A 523 -14.50 -1.02 -3.57
N THR A 524 -13.77 -0.41 -4.49
CA THR A 524 -14.26 -0.10 -5.83
C THR A 524 -13.78 -1.17 -6.81
N PHE A 525 -14.61 -1.51 -7.80
CA PHE A 525 -14.26 -2.49 -8.81
C PHE A 525 -14.74 -2.11 -10.21
N LYS A 526 -14.01 -2.59 -11.21
CA LYS A 526 -14.43 -2.62 -12.61
C LYS A 526 -14.14 -3.99 -13.20
N GLY A 527 -15.07 -4.53 -13.98
CA GLY A 527 -15.01 -5.85 -14.55
C GLY A 527 -15.54 -5.86 -15.98
N ARG A 528 -14.89 -6.63 -16.85
CA ARG A 528 -15.41 -7.02 -18.17
C ARG A 528 -15.31 -8.53 -18.33
N LEU A 529 -16.39 -9.16 -18.74
CA LEU A 529 -16.49 -10.60 -18.97
C LEU A 529 -16.93 -10.84 -20.42
N ALA A 530 -16.12 -11.54 -21.21
CA ALA A 530 -16.38 -11.72 -22.64
C ALA A 530 -17.60 -12.58 -22.96
N SER A 531 -18.00 -13.49 -22.07
CA SER A 531 -19.22 -14.29 -22.21
C SER A 531 -19.67 -14.82 -20.85
N ALA A 532 -20.85 -14.38 -20.39
CA ALA A 532 -21.52 -14.98 -19.22
C ALA A 532 -22.08 -16.39 -19.51
N PRO A 533 -22.71 -16.67 -20.67
CA PRO A 533 -23.19 -18.02 -20.98
C PRO A 533 -22.11 -19.10 -21.03
N ALA A 534 -20.86 -18.75 -21.34
CA ALA A 534 -19.73 -19.67 -21.25
C ALA A 534 -19.54 -20.18 -19.81
N LEU A 535 -19.50 -19.27 -18.82
CA LEU A 535 -19.35 -19.63 -17.40
C LEU A 535 -20.55 -20.43 -16.88
N LEU A 536 -21.78 -20.07 -17.26
CA LEU A 536 -22.99 -20.82 -16.89
C LEU A 536 -23.00 -22.26 -17.44
N ARG A 537 -22.31 -22.51 -18.56
CA ARG A 537 -22.09 -23.85 -19.14
C ARG A 537 -20.80 -24.51 -18.64
N ASN A 538 -20.19 -24.02 -17.55
CA ASN A 538 -18.91 -24.48 -17.00
C ASN A 538 -17.71 -24.41 -17.98
N ALA A 539 -17.79 -23.60 -19.04
CA ALA A 539 -16.67 -23.32 -19.93
C ALA A 539 -15.86 -22.11 -19.45
N SER A 540 -14.60 -21.98 -19.90
CA SER A 540 -13.77 -20.81 -19.57
C SER A 540 -14.20 -19.56 -20.32
N SER A 541 -14.18 -18.40 -19.68
CA SER A 541 -14.48 -17.10 -20.29
C SER A 541 -13.37 -16.09 -20.02
N LYS A 542 -13.10 -15.18 -20.96
CA LYS A 542 -12.10 -14.12 -20.74
C LYS A 542 -12.69 -13.07 -19.79
N ALA A 543 -11.97 -12.77 -18.70
CA ALA A 543 -12.32 -11.73 -17.75
C ALA A 543 -11.16 -10.75 -17.57
N LYS A 544 -11.50 -9.45 -17.48
CA LYS A 544 -10.61 -8.40 -16.99
C LYS A 544 -11.25 -7.79 -15.75
N VAL A 545 -10.51 -7.69 -14.65
CA VAL A 545 -11.02 -7.19 -13.37
C VAL A 545 -9.98 -6.24 -12.77
N ALA A 546 -10.42 -5.08 -12.31
CA ALA A 546 -9.64 -4.10 -11.55
C ALA A 546 -10.34 -3.86 -10.22
N ILE A 547 -9.58 -3.86 -9.13
CA ILE A 547 -10.06 -3.61 -7.76
C ILE A 547 -9.18 -2.53 -7.13
N SER A 548 -9.78 -1.58 -6.42
CA SER A 548 -9.09 -0.54 -5.67
C SER A 548 -9.68 -0.36 -4.28
N THR A 549 -8.78 -0.21 -3.30
CA THR A 549 -9.05 -0.12 -1.86
C THR A 549 -8.14 0.95 -1.24
N ALA A 550 -8.35 1.34 0.02
CA ALA A 550 -7.43 2.24 0.70
C ALA A 550 -6.05 1.60 0.96
N ARG A 551 -5.99 0.26 1.04
CA ARG A 551 -4.74 -0.49 1.27
C ARG A 551 -3.97 -0.87 0.00
N GLY A 552 -4.56 -0.73 -1.18
CA GLY A 552 -3.92 -1.14 -2.43
C GLY A 552 -4.86 -1.36 -3.61
N LYS A 553 -4.28 -1.78 -4.73
CA LYS A 553 -4.97 -2.07 -5.99
C LYS A 553 -4.57 -3.43 -6.53
N ALA A 554 -5.45 -4.06 -7.30
CA ALA A 554 -5.18 -5.31 -7.98
C ALA A 554 -5.90 -5.38 -9.34
N ASP A 555 -5.18 -5.82 -10.37
CA ASP A 555 -5.67 -6.00 -11.73
C ASP A 555 -5.45 -7.44 -12.19
N PHE A 556 -6.41 -7.99 -12.94
CA PHE A 556 -6.35 -9.29 -13.58
C PHE A 556 -6.85 -9.18 -15.03
N ASP A 557 -6.15 -9.79 -15.99
CA ASP A 557 -6.59 -9.97 -17.38
C ASP A 557 -6.27 -11.40 -17.82
N GLY A 558 -7.30 -12.24 -17.95
CA GLY A 558 -7.12 -13.67 -18.16
C GLY A 558 -8.39 -14.42 -18.51
N LYS A 559 -8.35 -15.75 -18.39
CA LYS A 559 -9.51 -16.62 -18.46
C LYS A 559 -9.86 -17.11 -17.05
N ILE A 560 -11.15 -17.22 -16.76
CA ILE A 560 -11.71 -17.82 -15.53
C ILE A 560 -12.69 -18.94 -15.89
N ALA A 561 -12.85 -19.93 -15.02
CA ALA A 561 -13.88 -20.96 -15.11
C ALA A 561 -14.32 -21.44 -13.71
N PHE A 562 -15.48 -22.10 -13.64
CA PHE A 562 -16.07 -22.63 -12.40
C PHE A 562 -16.29 -24.16 -12.41
N ALA A 563 -15.78 -24.86 -13.42
CA ALA A 563 -15.95 -26.31 -13.58
C ALA A 563 -15.24 -27.10 -12.47
N GLY A 564 -16.00 -27.60 -11.48
CA GLY A 564 -15.45 -28.35 -10.34
C GLY A 564 -14.72 -27.49 -9.29
N GLY A 565 -14.65 -26.17 -9.48
CA GLY A 565 -13.92 -25.22 -8.64
C GLY A 565 -13.57 -23.96 -9.42
N LEU A 566 -13.07 -22.93 -8.72
CA LEU A 566 -12.54 -21.73 -9.38
C LEU A 566 -11.18 -22.05 -10.02
N SER A 567 -11.07 -21.82 -11.33
CA SER A 567 -9.79 -21.76 -12.03
C SER A 567 -9.60 -20.40 -12.70
N ALA A 568 -8.35 -19.95 -12.78
CA ALA A 568 -7.98 -18.67 -13.38
C ALA A 568 -6.59 -18.74 -14.04
N ASN A 569 -6.43 -18.22 -15.25
CA ASN A 569 -5.13 -18.09 -15.91
C ASN A 569 -5.03 -16.73 -16.61
N GLY A 570 -4.16 -15.85 -16.15
CA GLY A 570 -4.11 -14.46 -16.61
C GLY A 570 -2.82 -13.74 -16.28
N ALA A 571 -2.66 -12.56 -16.88
CA ALA A 571 -1.79 -11.55 -16.30
C ALA A 571 -2.44 -11.01 -15.02
N VAL A 572 -1.62 -10.72 -14.01
CA VAL A 572 -2.06 -10.08 -12.78
C VAL A 572 -1.03 -9.02 -12.38
N ALA A 573 -1.51 -7.91 -11.80
CA ALA A 573 -0.71 -6.90 -11.15
C ALA A 573 -1.37 -6.53 -9.81
N GLY A 574 -0.59 -6.08 -8.84
CA GLY A 574 -1.13 -5.55 -7.59
C GLY A 574 -0.08 -4.80 -6.80
N GLU A 575 -0.52 -3.79 -6.08
CA GLU A 575 0.31 -2.87 -5.29
C GLU A 575 -0.35 -2.57 -3.94
N THR A 576 0.45 -2.42 -2.90
CA THR A 576 0.01 -2.03 -1.56
C THR A 576 1.08 -1.18 -0.87
N SER A 577 0.64 -0.18 -0.10
CA SER A 577 1.50 0.61 0.78
C SER A 577 1.96 -0.15 2.01
N SER A 578 1.26 -1.22 2.40
CA SER A 578 1.64 -2.09 3.52
C SER A 578 1.05 -3.50 3.35
N LEU A 579 1.89 -4.45 2.94
CA LEU A 579 1.53 -5.87 2.87
C LEU A 579 1.06 -6.41 4.23
N ARG A 580 1.64 -5.92 5.34
CA ARG A 580 1.19 -6.21 6.71
C ARG A 580 -0.23 -5.72 6.99
N ALA A 581 -0.56 -4.48 6.62
CA ALA A 581 -1.91 -3.94 6.82
C ALA A 581 -2.94 -4.63 5.93
N LEU A 582 -2.57 -4.95 4.69
CA LEU A 582 -3.39 -5.73 3.76
C LEU A 582 -3.69 -7.14 4.33
N ALA A 583 -2.67 -7.85 4.81
CA ALA A 583 -2.85 -9.16 5.44
C ALA A 583 -3.76 -9.09 6.68
N SER A 584 -3.59 -8.06 7.52
CA SER A 584 -4.46 -7.84 8.68
C SER A 584 -5.94 -7.63 8.28
N TRP A 585 -6.21 -6.83 7.24
CA TRP A 585 -7.58 -6.61 6.73
C TRP A 585 -8.17 -7.86 6.08
N LEU A 586 -7.36 -8.65 5.38
CA LEU A 586 -7.74 -9.97 4.86
C LEU A 586 -7.96 -11.02 5.97
N GLY A 587 -7.61 -10.72 7.22
CA GLY A 587 -7.88 -11.57 8.39
C GLY A 587 -6.71 -12.49 8.77
N THR A 588 -5.52 -12.24 8.24
CA THR A 588 -4.27 -12.96 8.53
C THR A 588 -3.22 -12.02 9.14
N PRO A 589 -3.45 -11.47 10.35
CA PRO A 589 -2.56 -10.49 10.97
C PRO A 589 -1.15 -11.04 11.18
N ILE A 590 -0.14 -10.28 10.73
CA ILE A 590 1.28 -10.66 10.82
C ILE A 590 1.95 -9.91 11.98
N ALA A 591 2.65 -10.62 12.86
CA ALA A 591 3.30 -10.11 14.07
C ALA A 591 4.17 -8.84 13.81
N PRO A 592 4.06 -7.78 14.61
CA PRO A 592 4.69 -6.47 14.33
C PRO A 592 6.21 -6.51 14.09
N GLY A 593 6.67 -5.80 13.06
CA GLY A 593 8.08 -5.67 12.72
C GLY A 593 8.33 -4.60 11.65
N GLY A 594 9.60 -4.21 11.46
CA GLY A 594 10.00 -3.10 10.59
C GLY A 594 9.88 -3.33 9.07
N GLY A 595 9.68 -4.57 8.62
CA GLY A 595 9.43 -4.93 7.21
C GLY A 595 7.98 -5.32 6.94
N LEU A 596 7.72 -5.81 5.71
CA LEU A 596 6.38 -6.07 5.14
C LEU A 596 5.55 -4.78 4.97
N GLY A 597 6.23 -3.70 4.61
CA GLY A 597 5.66 -2.42 4.19
C GLY A 597 5.23 -2.47 2.72
N ALA A 598 5.64 -1.46 1.94
CA ALA A 598 5.23 -1.31 0.55
C ALA A 598 5.67 -2.52 -0.30
N ALA A 599 4.74 -3.04 -1.09
CA ALA A 599 4.95 -4.20 -1.93
C ALA A 599 4.18 -4.06 -3.25
N ALA A 600 4.78 -4.52 -4.34
CA ALA A 600 4.09 -4.69 -5.61
C ALA A 600 4.47 -6.03 -6.25
N ILE A 601 3.54 -6.61 -7.00
CA ILE A 601 3.77 -7.85 -7.74
C ILE A 601 3.07 -7.78 -9.10
N SER A 602 3.74 -8.25 -10.14
CA SER A 602 3.14 -8.42 -11.46
C SER A 602 3.67 -9.69 -12.13
N GLY A 603 2.88 -10.31 -12.99
CA GLY A 603 3.29 -11.52 -13.71
C GLY A 603 2.09 -12.29 -14.25
N ARG A 604 2.22 -13.62 -14.37
CA ARG A 604 1.13 -14.50 -14.77
C ARG A 604 0.70 -15.41 -13.63
N LEU A 605 -0.57 -15.30 -13.26
CA LEU A 605 -1.27 -16.17 -12.32
C LEU A 605 -1.83 -17.40 -13.06
N GLY A 606 -1.68 -18.58 -12.46
CA GLY A 606 -2.44 -19.78 -12.75
C GLY A 606 -3.01 -20.33 -11.44
N LEU A 607 -4.32 -20.49 -11.36
CA LEU A 607 -5.04 -21.08 -10.24
C LEU A 607 -5.78 -22.31 -10.75
N GLU A 608 -5.47 -23.48 -10.18
CA GLU A 608 -6.07 -24.76 -10.51
C GLU A 608 -5.95 -25.72 -9.32
N ASN A 609 -7.03 -26.40 -8.94
CA ASN A 609 -7.03 -27.50 -7.95
C ASN A 609 -6.19 -27.21 -6.68
N ASP A 610 -6.56 -26.15 -5.95
CA ASP A 610 -5.89 -25.65 -4.73
C ASP A 610 -4.40 -25.23 -4.91
N THR A 611 -3.92 -25.15 -6.15
CA THR A 611 -2.55 -24.74 -6.48
C THR A 611 -2.56 -23.37 -7.14
N VAL A 612 -1.85 -22.42 -6.54
CA VAL A 612 -1.55 -21.09 -7.09
C VAL A 612 -0.15 -21.13 -7.68
N ALA A 613 -0.02 -21.06 -9.00
CA ALA A 613 1.23 -20.86 -9.71
C ALA A 613 1.37 -19.39 -10.14
N PHE A 614 2.58 -18.85 -10.00
CA PHE A 614 2.93 -17.49 -10.40
C PHE A 614 4.22 -17.54 -11.22
N THR A 615 4.15 -17.11 -12.49
CA THR A 615 5.27 -17.20 -13.45
C THR A 615 5.58 -15.86 -14.06
N LYS A 616 6.82 -15.66 -14.51
CA LYS A 616 7.33 -14.35 -14.97
C LYS A 616 7.06 -13.24 -13.95
N ALA A 617 7.19 -13.56 -12.66
CA ALA A 617 6.97 -12.62 -11.58
C ALA A 617 8.00 -11.50 -11.68
N LYS A 618 7.55 -10.26 -11.50
CA LYS A 618 8.33 -9.13 -11.04
C LYS A 618 7.76 -8.71 -9.69
N LEU A 619 8.61 -8.54 -8.70
CA LEU A 619 8.21 -8.24 -7.34
C LEU A 619 9.03 -7.06 -6.79
N SER A 620 8.40 -6.23 -5.98
CA SER A 620 9.08 -5.31 -5.07
C SER A 620 8.53 -5.51 -3.66
N LEU A 621 9.40 -5.41 -2.67
CA LEU A 621 9.05 -5.51 -1.25
C LEU A 621 10.08 -4.72 -0.44
N ASP A 622 9.63 -3.76 0.37
CA ASP A 622 10.50 -2.94 1.24
C ASP A 622 11.69 -2.29 0.48
N GLY A 623 11.48 -1.95 -0.80
CA GLY A 623 12.50 -1.37 -1.68
C GLY A 623 13.58 -2.35 -2.18
N MET A 624 13.40 -3.66 -1.98
CA MET A 624 14.09 -4.73 -2.73
C MET A 624 13.29 -5.06 -3.99
N ASN A 625 13.95 -5.34 -5.11
CA ASN A 625 13.30 -5.71 -6.37
C ASN A 625 13.78 -7.08 -6.83
N GLY A 626 12.93 -7.80 -7.55
CA GLY A 626 13.31 -9.08 -8.11
C GLY A 626 12.37 -9.62 -9.14
N GLN A 627 12.75 -10.78 -9.66
CA GLN A 627 11.96 -11.55 -10.61
C GLN A 627 12.05 -13.04 -10.33
N GLY A 628 11.07 -13.81 -10.79
CA GLY A 628 11.10 -15.25 -10.58
C GLY A 628 9.78 -15.98 -10.84
N GLN A 629 9.59 -17.06 -10.10
CA GLN A 629 8.37 -17.86 -10.11
C GLN A 629 8.13 -18.50 -8.75
N ALA A 630 6.86 -18.75 -8.43
CA ALA A 630 6.44 -19.45 -7.24
C ALA A 630 5.28 -20.40 -7.56
N SER A 631 5.13 -21.47 -6.79
CA SER A 631 3.89 -22.21 -6.67
C SER A 631 3.55 -22.44 -5.19
N ILE A 632 2.27 -22.35 -4.86
CA ILE A 632 1.74 -22.51 -3.52
C ILE A 632 0.63 -23.56 -3.61
N ARG A 633 0.78 -24.67 -2.90
CA ARG A 633 -0.30 -25.64 -2.68
C ARG A 633 -0.97 -25.32 -1.37
N LEU A 634 -2.24 -24.93 -1.43
CA LEU A 634 -3.02 -24.52 -0.26
C LEU A 634 -3.57 -25.71 0.53
N LYS A 635 -3.71 -26.87 -0.12
CA LYS A 635 -4.24 -28.11 0.47
C LYS A 635 -3.22 -28.80 1.39
N GLY A 636 -3.61 -29.04 2.63
CA GLY A 636 -2.83 -29.74 3.64
C GLY A 636 -2.96 -29.09 5.02
N VAL A 637 -2.25 -29.63 6.02
CA VAL A 637 -2.18 -29.02 7.37
C VAL A 637 -1.41 -27.69 7.36
N ARG A 638 -0.52 -27.51 6.37
CA ARG A 638 0.25 -26.28 6.13
C ARG A 638 0.33 -26.04 4.62
N PRO A 639 0.26 -24.79 4.14
CA PRO A 639 0.57 -24.48 2.76
C PRO A 639 2.00 -24.87 2.42
N TYR A 640 2.20 -25.44 1.24
CA TYR A 640 3.52 -25.77 0.70
C TYR A 640 3.91 -24.78 -0.40
N ILE A 641 5.05 -24.10 -0.23
CA ILE A 641 5.55 -23.07 -1.15
C ILE A 641 6.78 -23.61 -1.90
N LYS A 642 6.84 -23.47 -3.22
CA LYS A 642 8.06 -23.69 -4.00
C LYS A 642 8.39 -22.43 -4.79
N ALA A 643 9.57 -21.85 -4.63
CA ALA A 643 9.92 -20.60 -5.30
C ALA A 643 11.36 -20.57 -5.83
N THR A 644 11.56 -19.85 -6.93
CA THR A 644 12.88 -19.51 -7.48
C THR A 644 12.89 -18.02 -7.78
N LEU A 645 13.76 -17.27 -7.09
CA LEU A 645 13.80 -15.81 -7.08
C LEU A 645 15.20 -15.29 -7.40
N ALA A 646 15.26 -14.23 -8.20
CA ALA A 646 16.46 -13.43 -8.46
C ALA A 646 16.19 -12.00 -7.99
N LEU A 647 16.93 -11.55 -6.97
CA LEU A 647 16.78 -10.26 -6.31
C LEU A 647 17.98 -9.34 -6.63
N ASP A 648 17.73 -8.03 -6.73
CA ASP A 648 18.79 -7.02 -6.81
C ASP A 648 19.63 -6.99 -5.53
N LYS A 649 18.95 -7.02 -4.37
CA LYS A 649 19.49 -7.15 -3.03
C LYS A 649 18.51 -7.94 -2.14
N LEU A 650 19.04 -8.59 -1.12
CA LEU A 650 18.28 -9.15 0.00
C LEU A 650 18.70 -8.42 1.27
N ASP A 651 17.92 -7.42 1.69
CA ASP A 651 18.14 -6.73 2.96
C ASP A 651 17.30 -7.34 4.07
N LEU A 652 17.97 -8.00 5.02
CA LEU A 652 17.30 -8.65 6.14
C LEU A 652 16.96 -7.66 7.27
N ASN A 653 17.56 -6.46 7.28
CA ASN A 653 17.48 -5.53 8.41
C ASN A 653 16.04 -5.14 8.84
N PRO A 654 15.09 -4.85 7.94
CA PRO A 654 13.71 -4.53 8.32
C PRO A 654 13.03 -5.65 9.13
N TYR A 655 13.42 -6.91 8.87
CA TYR A 655 12.82 -8.10 9.49
C TYR A 655 13.51 -8.51 10.80
N LEU A 656 14.68 -7.94 11.14
CA LEU A 656 15.38 -8.21 12.40
C LEU A 656 14.81 -7.43 13.59
N THR A 657 14.02 -6.38 13.34
CA THR A 657 13.46 -5.49 14.37
C THR A 657 11.98 -5.77 14.60
N GLY A 658 11.68 -6.62 15.59
CA GLY A 658 10.36 -6.57 16.22
C GLY A 658 10.30 -5.34 17.12
N ALA A 659 9.59 -4.29 16.71
CA ALA A 659 9.29 -3.08 17.49
C ALA A 659 10.48 -2.38 18.18
N SER A 660 11.20 -1.53 17.44
CA SER A 660 11.65 -0.20 17.92
C SER A 660 12.24 0.61 16.76
N ALA A 661 11.38 1.31 16.04
CA ALA A 661 11.75 2.47 15.24
C ALA A 661 10.97 3.66 15.84
N GLY A 662 11.68 4.59 16.50
CA GLY A 662 11.05 5.76 17.13
C GLY A 662 11.44 6.00 18.59
N ALA A 663 12.70 6.38 18.83
CA ALA A 663 13.10 7.28 19.91
C ALA A 663 14.60 7.59 19.78
N ALA A 664 14.95 8.64 19.02
CA ALA A 664 16.26 9.26 19.20
C ALA A 664 16.24 9.96 20.56
N GLN A 665 16.84 9.35 21.58
CA GLN A 665 17.00 10.01 22.89
C GLN A 665 17.80 11.31 22.69
N PRO A 666 17.28 12.47 23.14
CA PRO A 666 18.06 13.69 23.17
C PRO A 666 19.33 13.46 23.99
N LYS A 667 20.49 13.88 23.47
CA LYS A 667 21.73 13.86 24.24
C LYS A 667 21.55 14.76 25.46
N ALA A 668 21.46 14.17 26.64
CA ALA A 668 21.54 14.91 27.89
C ALA A 668 22.88 15.66 27.95
N SER A 669 22.80 16.96 28.20
CA SER A 669 23.98 17.82 28.41
C SER A 669 24.77 17.34 29.64
N ASN A 670 26.09 17.25 29.50
CA ASN A 670 26.97 16.97 30.64
C ASN A 670 27.02 18.20 31.56
N ALA A 671 26.30 18.16 32.68
CA ALA A 671 26.52 19.09 33.79
C ALA A 671 27.67 18.58 34.67
N SER A 672 28.78 19.32 34.69
CA SER A 672 29.91 19.08 35.58
C SER A 672 29.48 19.23 37.04
N LYS A 673 29.87 18.28 37.90
CA LYS A 673 29.99 18.54 39.35
C LYS A 673 31.42 18.24 39.78
N GLU A 674 32.06 19.25 40.34
CA GLU A 674 33.38 19.14 40.95
C GLU A 674 33.30 18.30 42.24
N GLY A 675 34.35 17.53 42.49
CA GLY A 675 34.57 16.84 43.76
C GLY A 675 35.85 17.38 44.43
N PRO A 676 35.90 17.45 45.77
CA PRO A 676 37.00 18.10 46.47
C PRO A 676 38.32 17.30 46.40
N ALA A 677 39.43 18.02 46.54
CA ALA A 677 40.79 17.48 46.41
C ALA A 677 41.17 16.48 47.53
N PRO A 678 41.93 15.41 47.23
CA PRO A 678 42.38 14.45 48.23
C PRO A 678 43.66 14.91 48.95
N GLN A 679 43.74 14.63 50.25
CA GLN A 679 44.94 14.81 51.08
C GLN A 679 45.94 13.64 50.92
N PRO A 680 47.24 13.83 51.18
CA PRO A 680 48.27 12.80 51.00
C PRO A 680 48.28 11.76 52.11
N LYS A 681 48.59 10.49 51.76
CA LYS A 681 48.76 9.36 52.72
C LYS A 681 50.20 8.86 52.75
N ALA A 682 50.58 8.27 53.89
CA ALA A 682 51.93 7.82 54.21
C ALA A 682 52.35 6.51 53.51
N LYS A 683 53.66 6.20 53.62
CA LYS A 683 54.37 5.09 52.96
C LYS A 683 53.75 3.70 53.27
N GLN A 684 53.55 2.88 52.25
CA GLN A 684 53.10 1.47 52.34
C GLN A 684 54.21 0.49 51.93
N SER A 685 54.04 -0.80 52.24
CA SER A 685 55.09 -1.82 52.10
C SER A 685 55.08 -2.52 50.73
N LEU A 686 56.13 -3.30 50.46
CA LEU A 686 56.39 -3.90 49.15
C LEU A 686 55.39 -5.01 48.77
N THR A 687 54.88 -5.75 49.76
CA THR A 687 53.90 -6.83 49.60
C THR A 687 52.51 -6.28 49.30
N ASP A 688 52.07 -5.27 50.06
CA ASP A 688 50.76 -4.62 49.87
C ASP A 688 50.57 -4.08 48.44
N PHE A 689 51.66 -3.62 47.82
CA PHE A 689 51.69 -3.13 46.44
C PHE A 689 51.62 -4.25 45.39
N ILE A 690 52.19 -5.42 45.67
CA ILE A 690 52.14 -6.58 44.77
C ILE A 690 50.73 -7.19 44.78
N ASP A 691 50.09 -7.25 45.95
CA ASP A 691 48.70 -7.71 46.07
C ASP A 691 47.74 -6.69 45.44
N GLN A 692 47.90 -5.38 45.69
CA GLN A 692 47.11 -4.35 45.00
C GLN A 692 47.25 -4.36 43.48
N LEU A 693 48.43 -4.64 42.90
CA LEU A 693 48.58 -4.72 41.45
C LEU A 693 47.83 -5.92 40.83
N ASN A 694 47.51 -6.95 41.63
CA ASN A 694 46.74 -8.11 41.21
C ASN A 694 45.25 -7.98 41.56
N GLU A 695 44.88 -7.27 42.63
CA GLU A 695 43.49 -7.15 43.13
C GLU A 695 42.74 -5.87 42.68
N ALA A 696 43.43 -4.84 42.18
CA ALA A 696 42.83 -3.53 41.85
C ALA A 696 41.96 -3.47 40.57
N ASP A 697 41.03 -4.42 40.39
CA ASP A 697 39.95 -4.34 39.38
C ASP A 697 38.54 -4.73 39.92
N GLU A 698 38.40 -5.12 41.20
CA GLU A 698 37.06 -5.38 41.80
C GLU A 698 36.52 -4.23 42.67
N GLY A 699 37.31 -3.19 42.95
CA GLY A 699 37.06 -2.25 44.05
C GLY A 699 37.04 -0.74 43.74
N SER A 700 36.41 -0.24 42.67
CA SER A 700 35.99 1.17 42.66
C SER A 700 34.82 1.48 41.71
N GLY A 701 33.80 2.19 42.23
CA GLY A 701 32.59 2.57 41.48
C GLY A 701 32.81 3.70 40.49
N LYS A 702 33.36 3.39 39.31
CA LYS A 702 33.33 4.28 38.13
C LYS A 702 32.74 3.52 36.95
N VAL A 703 31.71 4.12 36.34
CA VAL A 703 30.90 3.65 35.20
C VAL A 703 31.59 2.54 34.39
N GLN A 704 31.16 1.29 34.61
CA GLN A 704 31.60 0.17 33.77
C GLN A 704 31.32 0.52 32.30
N PRO A 705 32.29 0.37 31.38
CA PRO A 705 32.01 0.50 29.96
C PRO A 705 30.95 -0.54 29.63
N GLN A 706 29.79 -0.13 29.11
CA GLN A 706 28.70 -1.07 28.85
C GLN A 706 29.14 -2.13 27.84
N VAL A 707 29.49 -3.30 28.36
CA VAL A 707 29.63 -4.53 27.60
C VAL A 707 28.33 -4.73 26.84
N ARG A 708 28.41 -5.05 25.55
CA ARG A 708 27.24 -5.11 24.69
C ARG A 708 26.46 -6.39 25.00
N ALA A 709 25.64 -6.35 26.04
CA ALA A 709 24.92 -7.52 26.51
C ALA A 709 24.04 -8.10 25.39
N TRP A 710 24.27 -9.39 25.08
CA TRP A 710 23.42 -10.14 24.17
C TRP A 710 21.95 -10.06 24.62
N SER A 711 21.05 -9.83 23.65
CA SER A 711 19.64 -9.59 23.98
C SER A 711 19.03 -10.76 24.75
N GLN A 712 18.43 -10.46 25.90
CA GLN A 712 17.62 -11.39 26.68
C GLN A 712 16.20 -11.53 26.12
N ARG A 713 15.82 -10.74 25.09
CA ARG A 713 14.47 -10.82 24.52
C ARG A 713 14.27 -12.17 23.84
N ALA A 714 13.08 -12.75 24.03
CA ALA A 714 12.67 -13.94 23.30
C ALA A 714 12.79 -13.73 21.79
N MET A 715 13.38 -14.71 21.11
CA MET A 715 13.45 -14.80 19.66
C MET A 715 12.10 -15.31 19.14
N ASP A 716 11.40 -14.49 18.36
CA ASP A 716 10.20 -14.94 17.67
C ASP A 716 10.59 -15.74 16.42
N ILE A 717 10.28 -17.03 16.49
CA ILE A 717 10.49 -18.03 15.43
C ILE A 717 9.18 -18.73 15.05
N THR A 718 8.03 -18.22 15.53
CA THR A 718 6.72 -18.86 15.37
C THR A 718 6.34 -19.03 13.90
N GLY A 719 6.71 -18.05 13.06
CA GLY A 719 6.52 -18.07 11.61
C GLY A 719 7.14 -19.29 10.89
N LEU A 720 8.18 -19.92 11.44
CA LEU A 720 8.75 -21.15 10.86
C LEU A 720 7.76 -22.33 10.88
N ARG A 721 6.70 -22.27 11.70
CA ARG A 721 5.68 -23.32 11.77
C ARG A 721 4.46 -23.06 10.89
N ALA A 722 4.34 -21.89 10.27
CA ALA A 722 3.15 -21.49 9.52
C ALA A 722 3.04 -22.16 8.14
N VAL A 723 4.17 -22.45 7.49
CA VAL A 723 4.26 -23.01 6.13
C VAL A 723 5.41 -24.01 6.04
N ASP A 724 5.35 -24.89 5.04
CA ASP A 724 6.52 -25.64 4.55
C ASP A 724 6.95 -25.03 3.20
N ALA A 725 8.26 -24.97 2.90
CA ALA A 725 8.74 -24.27 1.70
C ALA A 725 10.08 -24.78 1.14
N ASP A 726 10.21 -24.79 -0.18
CA ASP A 726 11.49 -24.94 -0.93
C ASP A 726 11.75 -23.65 -1.73
N VAL A 727 12.78 -22.89 -1.37
CA VAL A 727 13.06 -21.56 -1.95
C VAL A 727 14.51 -21.46 -2.42
N ASN A 728 14.70 -21.22 -3.72
CA ASN A 728 15.99 -20.85 -4.28
C ASN A 728 16.06 -19.34 -4.48
N VAL A 729 17.02 -18.68 -3.85
CA VAL A 729 17.26 -17.23 -3.97
C VAL A 729 18.65 -16.98 -4.52
N THR A 730 18.72 -16.17 -5.57
CA THR A 730 19.95 -15.48 -5.97
C THR A 730 19.80 -14.00 -5.66
N ALA A 731 20.83 -13.37 -5.10
CA ALA A 731 20.81 -11.96 -4.74
C ALA A 731 22.09 -11.26 -5.21
N GLY A 732 21.98 -10.06 -5.78
CA GLY A 732 23.14 -9.24 -6.17
C GLY A 732 23.98 -8.78 -4.98
N ALA A 733 23.34 -8.57 -3.83
CA ALA A 733 23.94 -8.36 -2.52
C ALA A 733 23.02 -8.90 -1.40
N LEU A 734 23.58 -9.27 -0.25
CA LEU A 734 22.83 -9.57 0.97
C LEU A 734 23.29 -8.64 2.10
N TYR A 735 22.35 -8.03 2.80
CA TYR A 735 22.62 -7.13 3.93
C TYR A 735 22.09 -7.73 5.22
N TYR A 736 22.95 -7.81 6.23
CA TYR A 736 22.59 -8.23 7.59
C TYR A 736 23.34 -7.35 8.60
N ARG A 737 22.61 -6.53 9.36
CA ARG A 737 23.17 -5.47 10.20
C ARG A 737 24.12 -4.59 9.38
N LYS A 738 25.38 -4.48 9.77
CA LYS A 738 26.44 -3.76 9.02
C LYS A 738 27.15 -4.65 7.98
N ILE A 739 26.92 -5.96 8.00
CA ILE A 739 27.60 -6.91 7.11
C ILE A 739 26.97 -6.82 5.71
N LYS A 740 27.83 -6.57 4.72
CA LYS A 740 27.47 -6.59 3.29
C LYS A 740 28.13 -7.79 2.62
N VAL A 741 27.32 -8.75 2.20
CA VAL A 741 27.70 -9.79 1.24
C VAL A 741 27.38 -9.28 -0.16
N GLY A 742 28.23 -9.55 -1.14
CA GLY A 742 27.95 -9.37 -2.56
C GLY A 742 27.08 -10.49 -3.12
N LYS A 743 27.34 -10.86 -4.38
CA LYS A 743 26.58 -11.90 -5.10
C LYS A 743 26.49 -13.18 -4.28
N SER A 744 25.26 -13.56 -3.97
CA SER A 744 24.94 -14.67 -3.06
C SER A 744 23.92 -15.62 -3.69
N ALA A 745 24.08 -16.92 -3.45
CA ALA A 745 23.11 -17.95 -3.83
C ALA A 745 22.75 -18.78 -2.60
N VAL A 746 21.44 -18.93 -2.35
CA VAL A 746 20.88 -19.59 -1.16
C VAL A 746 19.78 -20.55 -1.60
N THR A 747 19.89 -21.81 -1.22
CA THR A 747 18.81 -22.79 -1.32
C THR A 747 18.29 -23.05 0.09
N ALA A 748 17.03 -22.70 0.35
CA ALA A 748 16.39 -22.87 1.65
C ALA A 748 15.27 -23.91 1.56
N SER A 749 15.24 -24.83 2.53
CA SER A 749 14.13 -25.75 2.76
C SER A 749 13.58 -25.55 4.17
N LEU A 750 12.26 -25.46 4.30
CA LEU A 750 11.54 -25.34 5.55
C LEU A 750 10.54 -26.49 5.63
N LYS A 751 10.72 -27.39 6.59
CA LYS A 751 9.82 -28.53 6.79
C LYS A 751 9.45 -28.67 8.26
N SER A 752 8.17 -28.57 8.56
CA SER A 752 7.61 -28.78 9.90
C SER A 752 8.22 -27.90 11.02
N GLY A 753 8.79 -26.74 10.67
CA GLY A 753 9.49 -25.86 11.63
C GLY A 753 11.02 -26.01 11.66
N LEU A 754 11.61 -26.89 10.84
CA LEU A 754 13.05 -27.00 10.62
C LEU A 754 13.41 -26.26 9.33
N LEU A 755 14.11 -25.13 9.45
CA LEU A 755 14.71 -24.40 8.32
C LEU A 755 16.15 -24.89 8.11
N THR A 756 16.52 -25.21 6.87
CA THR A 756 17.92 -25.40 6.44
C THR A 756 18.16 -24.49 5.24
N ALA A 757 19.19 -23.65 5.32
CA ALA A 757 19.61 -22.74 4.26
C ALA A 757 21.06 -23.05 3.86
N ASP A 758 21.24 -23.59 2.66
CA ASP A 758 22.53 -23.84 2.01
C ASP A 758 22.95 -22.62 1.19
N LEU A 759 23.99 -21.92 1.67
CA LEU A 759 24.59 -20.76 1.01
C LEU A 759 25.71 -21.28 0.09
N THR A 760 25.33 -21.71 -1.11
CA THR A 760 26.23 -22.36 -2.09
C THR A 760 27.24 -21.40 -2.72
N ARG A 761 27.01 -20.09 -2.59
CA ARG A 761 27.97 -19.06 -2.98
C ARG A 761 27.79 -17.81 -2.13
N LEU A 762 28.88 -17.32 -1.55
CA LEU A 762 28.98 -16.04 -0.84
C LEU A 762 30.20 -15.29 -1.37
N ALA A 763 30.01 -14.08 -1.93
CA ALA A 763 31.10 -13.15 -2.20
C ALA A 763 31.21 -12.16 -1.04
N LEU A 764 32.26 -12.20 -0.23
CA LEU A 764 32.31 -11.52 1.07
C LEU A 764 33.66 -10.83 1.28
N TYR A 765 33.66 -9.49 1.38
CA TYR A 765 34.84 -8.64 1.55
C TYR A 765 36.06 -9.07 0.70
N SER A 766 35.88 -9.13 -0.62
CA SER A 766 36.88 -9.55 -1.63
C SER A 766 37.30 -11.03 -1.63
N GLY A 767 36.80 -11.83 -0.68
CA GLY A 767 36.93 -13.28 -0.69
C GLY A 767 35.63 -13.99 -1.07
N THR A 768 35.64 -15.31 -0.94
CA THR A 768 34.53 -16.19 -1.29
C THR A 768 34.30 -17.24 -0.22
N GLY A 769 33.09 -17.78 -0.14
CA GLY A 769 32.82 -18.92 0.73
C GLY A 769 31.51 -19.63 0.46
N THR A 770 31.29 -20.66 1.26
CA THR A 770 30.03 -21.41 1.35
C THR A 770 29.59 -21.50 2.81
N GLY A 771 28.34 -21.86 3.04
CA GLY A 771 27.88 -22.18 4.37
C GLY A 771 26.54 -22.91 4.40
N ARG A 772 26.18 -23.38 5.59
CA ARG A 772 24.88 -23.96 5.91
C ARG A 772 24.41 -23.38 7.22
N VAL A 773 23.15 -22.95 7.27
CA VAL A 773 22.50 -22.51 8.51
C VAL A 773 21.25 -23.34 8.71
N THR A 774 21.10 -23.92 9.90
CA THR A 774 19.93 -24.70 10.29
C THR A 774 19.28 -24.07 11.51
N VAL A 775 17.97 -23.80 11.44
CA VAL A 775 17.16 -23.27 12.55
C VAL A 775 16.05 -24.27 12.85
N ASN A 776 16.16 -24.97 13.97
CA ASN A 776 15.15 -25.87 14.48
C ASN A 776 14.18 -25.09 15.38
N GLY A 777 13.12 -24.58 14.76
CA GLY A 777 11.99 -23.95 15.44
C GLY A 777 10.86 -24.90 15.84
N ALA A 778 10.99 -26.21 15.59
CA ALA A 778 9.96 -27.20 15.95
C ALA A 778 9.89 -27.45 17.48
N ARG A 779 10.96 -27.14 18.23
CA ARG A 779 11.07 -27.33 19.68
C ARG A 779 10.67 -26.07 20.47
N ALA A 780 10.36 -26.22 21.76
CA ALA A 780 10.02 -25.10 22.66
C ALA A 780 11.24 -24.24 23.05
N VAL A 781 12.44 -24.80 23.00
CA VAL A 781 13.71 -24.08 22.99
C VAL A 781 14.29 -24.20 21.58
N PRO A 782 14.43 -23.09 20.83
CA PRO A 782 15.01 -23.11 19.49
C PRO A 782 16.43 -23.66 19.49
N GLY A 783 16.78 -24.41 18.45
CA GLY A 783 18.17 -24.80 18.16
C GLY A 783 18.67 -24.13 16.88
N ILE A 784 19.91 -23.64 16.88
CA ILE A 784 20.56 -23.04 15.71
C ILE A 784 21.92 -23.70 15.50
N ALA A 785 22.21 -24.09 14.26
CA ALA A 785 23.53 -24.54 13.84
C ALA A 785 23.99 -23.75 12.61
N ALA A 786 25.29 -23.49 12.52
CA ALA A 786 25.90 -22.77 11.42
C ALA A 786 27.26 -23.38 11.07
N GLN A 787 27.43 -23.72 9.80
CA GLN A 787 28.71 -24.08 9.20
C GLN A 787 29.09 -23.05 8.15
N PHE A 788 30.35 -22.63 8.13
CA PHE A 788 30.90 -21.75 7.10
C PHE A 788 32.32 -22.19 6.74
N ASP A 789 32.62 -22.18 5.44
CA ASP A 789 33.99 -22.22 4.92
C ASP A 789 34.22 -20.98 4.07
N LEU A 790 35.09 -20.10 4.54
CA LEU A 790 35.36 -18.78 3.96
C LEU A 790 36.84 -18.68 3.62
N GLN A 791 37.16 -18.17 2.43
CA GLN A 791 38.50 -18.13 1.88
C GLN A 791 38.84 -16.72 1.37
N ASN A 792 40.08 -16.30 1.60
CA ASN A 792 40.65 -15.04 1.10
C ASN A 792 39.86 -13.78 1.51
N ILE A 793 39.18 -13.80 2.67
CA ILE A 793 38.33 -12.70 3.15
C ILE A 793 39.19 -11.53 3.65
N SER A 794 38.87 -10.29 3.29
CA SER A 794 39.49 -9.12 3.93
C SER A 794 39.00 -9.01 5.36
N ALA A 795 39.85 -9.33 6.34
CA ALA A 795 39.39 -9.62 7.70
C ALA A 795 38.92 -8.38 8.47
N LEU A 796 39.66 -7.27 8.39
CA LEU A 796 39.36 -6.03 9.11
C LEU A 796 37.93 -5.51 8.89
N PRO A 797 37.43 -5.33 7.65
CA PRO A 797 36.06 -4.85 7.44
C PRO A 797 35.01 -5.86 7.91
N LEU A 798 35.21 -7.18 7.73
CA LEU A 798 34.30 -8.21 8.27
C LEU A 798 34.21 -8.12 9.80
N LEU A 799 35.36 -8.12 10.50
CA LEU A 799 35.43 -8.14 11.96
C LEU A 799 34.88 -6.84 12.57
N ARG A 800 35.13 -5.70 11.92
CA ARG A 800 34.54 -4.39 12.27
C ARG A 800 33.02 -4.42 12.13
N ASP A 801 32.49 -4.94 11.02
CA ASP A 801 31.05 -4.87 10.73
C ASP A 801 30.26 -5.92 11.52
N ALA A 802 30.85 -7.08 11.82
CA ALA A 802 30.23 -8.14 12.60
C ALA A 802 30.25 -7.88 14.12
N VAL A 803 31.42 -7.55 14.68
CA VAL A 803 31.68 -7.52 16.14
C VAL A 803 32.46 -6.29 16.63
N ASP A 804 32.56 -5.24 15.80
CA ASP A 804 33.30 -3.98 16.07
C ASP A 804 34.81 -4.17 16.38
N PHE A 805 35.36 -5.31 15.98
CA PHE A 805 36.74 -5.70 16.26
C PHE A 805 37.68 -5.14 15.18
N LYS A 806 38.55 -4.21 15.59
CA LYS A 806 39.30 -3.33 14.66
C LYS A 806 40.82 -3.54 14.67
N TRP A 807 41.33 -4.48 15.46
CA TRP A 807 42.78 -4.55 15.74
C TRP A 807 43.57 -5.58 14.93
N ILE A 808 42.95 -6.24 13.97
CA ILE A 808 43.66 -7.14 13.04
C ILE A 808 43.23 -6.90 11.60
N SER A 809 44.20 -6.83 10.70
CA SER A 809 44.02 -6.70 9.26
C SER A 809 44.78 -7.81 8.52
N GLY A 810 44.57 -7.91 7.20
CA GLY A 810 45.07 -8.98 6.35
C GLY A 810 43.96 -9.77 5.66
N ARG A 811 44.34 -10.84 4.94
CA ARG A 811 43.40 -11.81 4.39
C ARG A 811 43.20 -12.95 5.36
N ALA A 812 41.99 -13.50 5.49
CA ALA A 812 41.69 -14.61 6.37
C ALA A 812 40.94 -15.74 5.66
N ASP A 813 41.36 -16.96 5.96
CA ASP A 813 40.61 -18.18 5.73
C ASP A 813 39.99 -18.61 7.08
N MET A 814 38.70 -18.94 7.08
CA MET A 814 37.91 -19.18 8.28
C MET A 814 36.97 -20.36 8.07
N THR A 815 37.17 -21.42 8.85
CA THR A 815 36.23 -22.55 8.94
C THR A 815 35.52 -22.48 10.28
N ILE A 816 34.19 -22.44 10.29
CA ILE A 816 33.36 -22.34 11.50
C ILE A 816 32.33 -23.46 11.45
N SER A 817 32.15 -24.19 12.55
CA SER A 817 31.06 -25.17 12.73
C SER A 817 30.57 -25.08 14.17
N LEU A 818 29.49 -24.33 14.39
CA LEU A 818 28.94 -24.03 15.70
C LEU A 818 27.46 -24.42 15.78
N SER A 819 27.02 -24.77 16.97
CA SER A 819 25.62 -25.06 17.30
C SER A 819 25.28 -24.58 18.70
N GLY A 820 24.00 -24.27 18.96
CA GLY A 820 23.50 -23.85 20.25
C GLY A 820 21.98 -23.94 20.34
N THR A 821 21.46 -23.78 21.55
CA THR A 821 20.03 -23.75 21.88
C THR A 821 19.71 -22.61 22.83
N GLY A 822 18.61 -21.89 22.59
CA GLY A 822 18.21 -20.79 23.48
C GLY A 822 16.96 -20.08 23.02
N ARG A 823 16.20 -19.55 23.98
CA ARG A 823 15.01 -18.72 23.74
C ARG A 823 15.40 -17.27 23.43
N SER A 824 16.59 -16.83 23.85
CA SER A 824 17.15 -15.48 23.65
C SER A 824 18.53 -15.54 22.98
N GLN A 825 19.06 -14.39 22.53
CA GLN A 825 20.43 -14.32 21.99
C GLN A 825 21.46 -14.65 23.07
N SER A 826 21.21 -14.25 24.32
CA SER A 826 22.12 -14.53 25.44
C SER A 826 22.18 -16.01 25.81
N GLU A 827 21.02 -16.69 25.89
CA GLU A 827 20.98 -18.15 26.07
C GLU A 827 21.69 -18.88 24.94
N LEU A 828 21.38 -18.50 23.69
CA LEU A 828 22.00 -19.10 22.52
C LEU A 828 23.53 -18.99 22.57
N VAL A 829 24.08 -17.80 22.81
CA VAL A 829 25.54 -17.61 22.88
C VAL A 829 26.17 -18.40 24.04
N ARG A 830 25.54 -18.42 25.22
CA ARG A 830 25.99 -19.21 26.38
C ARG A 830 25.88 -20.72 26.18
N SER A 831 25.07 -21.17 25.24
CA SER A 831 24.95 -22.59 24.87
C SER A 831 25.91 -23.04 23.77
N LEU A 832 26.63 -22.11 23.12
CA LEU A 832 27.39 -22.42 21.91
C LEU A 832 28.42 -23.52 22.14
N GLN A 833 28.47 -24.44 21.19
CA GLN A 833 29.39 -25.56 21.15
C GLN A 833 29.81 -25.87 19.70
N GLY A 834 31.03 -26.36 19.51
CA GLY A 834 31.55 -26.74 18.20
C GLY A 834 33.02 -26.35 18.03
N ASN A 835 33.43 -26.07 16.79
CA ASN A 835 34.82 -25.74 16.46
C ASN A 835 34.91 -24.54 15.52
N ALA A 836 36.01 -23.78 15.61
CA ALA A 836 36.38 -22.78 14.62
C ALA A 836 37.89 -22.82 14.34
N LYS A 837 38.32 -22.50 13.12
CA LYS A 837 39.71 -22.40 12.72
C LYS A 837 39.88 -21.12 11.92
N LEU A 838 40.91 -20.34 12.27
CA LEU A 838 41.24 -19.09 11.58
C LEU A 838 42.70 -19.13 11.13
N VAL A 839 42.94 -18.70 9.90
CA VAL A 839 44.28 -18.49 9.33
C VAL A 839 44.31 -17.15 8.61
N PHE A 840 44.97 -16.18 9.20
CA PHE A 840 45.28 -14.89 8.60
C PHE A 840 46.62 -14.97 7.86
N SER A 841 46.68 -14.37 6.68
CA SER A 841 47.87 -14.29 5.83
C SER A 841 48.11 -12.84 5.40
N ASN A 842 49.39 -12.42 5.40
CA ASN A 842 49.83 -11.08 4.98
C ASN A 842 49.02 -9.95 5.64
N GLY A 843 49.07 -9.89 6.97
CA GLY A 843 48.24 -9.01 7.80
C GLY A 843 49.05 -8.15 8.76
N ALA A 844 48.34 -7.40 9.59
CA ALA A 844 48.96 -6.61 10.66
C ALA A 844 48.11 -6.59 11.93
N ILE A 845 48.77 -6.50 13.08
CA ILE A 845 48.15 -6.11 14.34
C ILE A 845 48.11 -4.59 14.37
N GLU A 846 46.91 -4.02 14.38
CA GLU A 846 46.69 -2.58 14.39
C GLU A 846 46.76 -2.00 15.82
N GLY A 847 47.26 -0.79 15.91
CA GLY A 847 47.44 -0.04 17.15
C GLY A 847 48.74 -0.30 17.91
N ILE A 848 49.65 -1.18 17.45
CA ILE A 848 50.87 -1.57 18.18
C ILE A 848 52.05 -1.69 17.20
N ASN A 849 53.13 -0.93 17.39
CA ASN A 849 54.37 -1.05 16.59
C ASN A 849 55.49 -1.71 17.41
N ILE A 850 55.48 -3.03 17.51
CA ILE A 850 56.48 -3.81 18.24
C ILE A 850 57.91 -3.52 17.73
N PRO A 851 58.19 -3.41 16.42
CA PRO A 851 59.51 -2.99 15.93
C PRO A 851 59.96 -1.60 16.41
N ALA A 852 59.04 -0.64 16.57
CA ALA A 852 59.34 0.66 17.16
C ALA A 852 59.58 0.57 18.67
N MET A 853 58.81 -0.25 19.40
CA MET A 853 59.03 -0.51 20.83
C MET A 853 60.42 -1.10 21.08
N VAL A 854 60.86 -2.06 20.27
CA VAL A 854 62.21 -2.66 20.37
C VAL A 854 63.31 -1.67 20.03
N ARG A 855 63.10 -0.79 19.04
CA ARG A 855 64.05 0.30 18.73
C ARG A 855 64.10 1.33 19.87
N GLY A 856 62.95 1.71 20.41
CA GLY A 856 62.84 2.60 21.58
C GLY A 856 63.55 2.03 22.80
N LEU A 857 63.39 0.73 23.09
CA LEU A 857 64.11 0.05 24.16
C LEU A 857 65.62 0.06 23.95
N LYS A 858 66.11 -0.22 22.72
CA LYS A 858 67.53 -0.09 22.36
C LYS A 858 68.08 1.34 22.42
N GLN A 859 67.22 2.35 22.41
CA GLN A 859 67.57 3.78 22.42
C GLN A 859 67.28 4.48 23.76
N GLY A 860 66.79 3.75 24.77
CA GLY A 860 66.39 4.31 26.06
C GLY A 860 65.18 5.25 26.03
N LYS A 861 64.28 5.05 25.07
CA LYS A 861 63.05 5.84 24.85
C LYS A 861 61.81 4.94 24.84
N PHE A 862 61.71 4.02 25.80
CA PHE A 862 60.59 3.09 25.89
C PHE A 862 59.39 3.75 26.60
N GLY A 863 58.28 3.91 25.88
CA GLY A 863 57.06 4.60 26.38
C GLY A 863 55.95 3.67 26.86
N GLY A 864 56.26 2.40 27.14
CA GLY A 864 55.29 1.36 27.50
C GLY A 864 54.47 0.79 26.34
N TRP A 865 53.59 -0.17 26.64
CA TRP A 865 52.66 -0.81 25.69
C TRP A 865 51.45 0.08 25.33
N LYS A 866 51.69 1.36 25.00
CA LYS A 866 50.63 2.33 24.67
C LYS A 866 50.17 2.15 23.22
N ARG A 867 48.92 1.74 23.02
CA ARG A 867 48.35 1.64 21.67
C ARG A 867 48.19 3.01 21.03
N ARG A 868 48.57 3.16 19.75
CA ARG A 868 48.40 4.39 18.97
C ARG A 868 47.79 4.08 17.60
N GLU A 869 46.80 4.84 17.17
CA GLU A 869 45.98 4.54 15.96
C GLU A 869 46.77 4.43 14.64
N ARG A 870 47.97 5.02 14.55
CA ARG A 870 48.85 4.96 13.37
C ARG A 870 49.97 3.91 13.47
N GLU A 871 50.01 3.14 14.54
CA GLU A 871 51.04 2.11 14.76
C GLU A 871 50.52 0.72 14.36
N LYS A 872 51.36 -0.09 13.72
CA LYS A 872 51.04 -1.47 13.35
C LYS A 872 52.24 -2.41 13.42
N THR A 873 51.98 -3.70 13.52
CA THR A 873 52.99 -4.78 13.44
C THR A 873 52.57 -5.80 12.40
N ASP A 874 53.32 -5.86 11.29
CA ASP A 874 53.03 -6.77 10.17
C ASP A 874 53.40 -8.23 10.49
N PHE A 875 52.61 -9.17 9.96
CA PHE A 875 52.82 -10.61 10.04
C PHE A 875 52.56 -11.31 8.70
N SER A 876 53.32 -12.37 8.40
CA SER A 876 53.07 -13.21 7.22
C SER A 876 51.96 -14.23 7.49
N ARG A 877 51.87 -14.76 8.72
CA ARG A 877 50.81 -15.69 9.15
C ARG A 877 50.39 -15.45 10.59
N PHE A 878 49.10 -15.56 10.88
CA PHE A 878 48.56 -15.69 12.24
C PHE A 878 47.43 -16.73 12.24
N SER A 879 47.47 -17.73 13.11
CA SER A 879 46.50 -18.83 13.10
C SER A 879 46.17 -19.37 14.48
N GLY A 880 44.99 -19.98 14.60
CA GLY A 880 44.57 -20.72 15.79
C GLY A 880 43.31 -21.55 15.54
N SER A 881 43.19 -22.64 16.29
CA SER A 881 42.06 -23.57 16.33
C SER A 881 41.34 -23.46 17.68
N PHE A 882 40.02 -23.37 17.63
CA PHE A 882 39.16 -23.09 18.77
C PHE A 882 38.15 -24.20 18.96
N VAL A 883 38.09 -24.77 20.16
CA VAL A 883 37.02 -25.66 20.61
C VAL A 883 36.06 -24.82 21.46
N VAL A 884 34.80 -24.70 21.04
CA VAL A 884 33.78 -23.94 21.77
C VAL A 884 32.95 -24.89 22.61
N GLN A 885 32.77 -24.59 23.90
CA GLN A 885 31.93 -25.32 24.82
C GLN A 885 31.23 -24.34 25.76
N LYS A 886 29.89 -24.43 25.89
CA LYS A 886 29.08 -23.57 26.78
C LYS A 886 29.38 -22.08 26.61
N GLY A 887 29.52 -21.63 25.36
CA GLY A 887 29.81 -20.22 25.03
C GLY A 887 31.23 -19.75 25.31
N ILE A 888 32.15 -20.64 25.72
CA ILE A 888 33.57 -20.33 25.91
C ILE A 888 34.37 -21.00 24.79
N ALA A 889 35.17 -20.22 24.05
CA ALA A 889 36.05 -20.70 22.99
C ALA A 889 37.47 -20.90 23.54
N TYR A 890 37.95 -22.14 23.58
CA TYR A 890 39.28 -22.52 24.07
C TYR A 890 40.27 -22.75 22.93
N ASN A 891 41.49 -22.25 23.07
CA ASN A 891 42.53 -22.32 22.04
C ASN A 891 43.89 -22.63 22.66
N LYS A 892 44.65 -23.54 22.02
CA LYS A 892 45.94 -24.05 22.52
C LYS A 892 47.10 -23.95 21.51
N ASP A 893 46.79 -23.53 20.29
CA ASP A 893 47.70 -23.54 19.12
C ASP A 893 47.80 -22.16 18.46
N LEU A 894 47.64 -21.07 19.23
CA LEU A 894 47.82 -19.72 18.69
C LEU A 894 49.26 -19.58 18.20
N ASN A 895 49.43 -19.16 16.95
CA ASN A 895 50.74 -18.97 16.34
C ASN A 895 50.76 -17.74 15.44
N LEU A 896 51.74 -16.86 15.62
CA LEU A 896 52.04 -15.71 14.77
C LEU A 896 53.46 -15.77 14.24
N VAL A 897 53.61 -15.56 12.94
CA VAL A 897 54.88 -15.47 12.24
C VAL A 897 54.92 -14.12 11.51
N GLY A 898 55.86 -13.25 11.88
CA GLY A 898 56.11 -11.96 11.22
C GLY A 898 57.59 -11.67 11.02
N PRO A 899 57.96 -10.58 10.31
CA PRO A 899 59.35 -10.34 9.91
C PRO A 899 60.36 -10.23 11.07
N LEU A 900 59.92 -9.71 12.23
CA LEU A 900 60.75 -9.50 13.42
C LEU A 900 60.17 -10.14 14.70
N ILE A 901 59.10 -10.92 14.57
CA ILE A 901 58.37 -11.53 15.69
C ILE A 901 57.90 -12.96 15.36
N ARG A 902 58.01 -13.82 16.36
CA ARG A 902 57.26 -15.08 16.51
C ARG A 902 56.38 -14.93 17.75
N MET A 903 55.23 -15.57 17.82
CA MET A 903 54.44 -15.61 19.06
C MET A 903 53.63 -16.90 19.09
N THR A 904 53.78 -17.68 20.14
CA THR A 904 52.83 -18.75 20.49
C THR A 904 51.89 -18.28 21.59
N GLY A 905 50.75 -18.96 21.76
CA GLY A 905 49.85 -18.65 22.87
C GLY A 905 48.71 -19.63 23.03
N GLU A 906 48.06 -19.54 24.18
CA GLU A 906 46.89 -20.31 24.57
C GLU A 906 45.97 -19.44 25.42
N GLY A 907 44.68 -19.78 25.46
CA GLY A 907 43.72 -18.97 26.18
C GLY A 907 42.28 -19.34 25.91
N ASN A 908 41.39 -18.48 26.38
CA ASN A 908 39.96 -18.60 26.20
C ASN A 908 39.30 -17.26 25.86
N ILE A 909 38.14 -17.36 25.20
CA ILE A 909 37.27 -16.23 24.89
C ILE A 909 35.86 -16.56 25.40
N ASP A 910 35.37 -15.81 26.38
CA ASP A 910 33.97 -15.88 26.82
C ASP A 910 33.11 -15.08 25.84
N LEU A 911 32.43 -15.79 24.93
CA LEU A 911 31.57 -15.18 23.92
C LEU A 911 30.34 -14.51 24.54
N GLY A 912 29.89 -14.99 25.71
CA GLY A 912 28.71 -14.49 26.40
C GLY A 912 28.96 -13.20 27.20
N ARG A 913 30.19 -12.98 27.65
CA ARG A 913 30.65 -11.76 28.34
C ARG A 913 31.52 -10.84 27.47
N GLU A 914 31.78 -11.20 26.22
CA GLU A 914 32.67 -10.48 25.30
C GLU A 914 34.10 -10.29 25.85
N ARG A 915 34.62 -11.25 26.61
CA ARG A 915 35.95 -11.17 27.27
C ARG A 915 36.96 -12.14 26.67
N ILE A 916 38.23 -11.73 26.71
CA ILE A 916 39.39 -12.54 26.36
C ILE A 916 40.27 -12.73 27.61
N ASP A 917 40.86 -13.91 27.77
CA ASP A 917 42.00 -14.18 28.67
C ASP A 917 42.97 -15.11 27.94
N TYR A 918 44.15 -14.58 27.63
CA TYR A 918 45.19 -15.27 26.86
C TYR A 918 46.56 -15.09 27.50
N ALA A 919 47.32 -16.19 27.55
CA ALA A 919 48.76 -16.16 27.77
C ALA A 919 49.46 -16.27 26.41
N ALA A 920 50.29 -15.30 26.08
CA ALA A 920 51.07 -15.27 24.84
C ALA A 920 52.57 -15.14 25.13
N LEU A 921 53.39 -15.74 24.29
CA LEU A 921 54.85 -15.73 24.38
C LEU A 921 55.44 -15.11 23.10
N PRO A 922 55.38 -13.77 22.94
CA PRO A 922 56.08 -13.09 21.85
C PRO A 922 57.60 -13.21 22.00
N ARG A 923 58.25 -13.61 20.92
CA ARG A 923 59.70 -13.79 20.75
C ARG A 923 60.20 -12.94 19.59
N LEU A 924 61.11 -12.01 19.88
CA LEU A 924 61.67 -11.04 18.95
C LEU A 924 62.93 -11.60 18.27
N VAL A 925 62.90 -11.78 16.94
CA VAL A 925 64.01 -12.35 16.18
C VAL A 925 64.94 -11.27 15.60
N ALA A 926 66.22 -11.60 15.43
CA ALA A 926 67.28 -10.60 15.21
C ALA A 926 67.58 -10.25 13.74
N SER A 927 67.16 -11.08 12.77
CA SER A 927 67.45 -10.91 11.34
C SER A 927 66.19 -10.98 10.48
N LEU A 928 66.20 -10.27 9.34
CA LEU A 928 65.21 -10.39 8.26
C LEU A 928 65.58 -11.51 7.26
N GLN A 929 66.78 -12.06 7.37
CA GLN A 929 67.29 -13.15 6.54
C GLN A 929 66.94 -14.49 7.20
N GLY A 930 66.00 -15.24 6.62
CA GLY A 930 65.64 -16.60 7.04
C GLY A 930 64.15 -16.85 7.29
N GLN A 931 63.31 -16.72 6.27
CA GLN A 931 61.96 -17.31 6.31
C GLN A 931 62.07 -18.84 6.10
N GLY A 932 62.41 -19.59 7.15
CA GLY A 932 62.40 -21.06 7.14
C GLY A 932 63.62 -21.80 7.73
N ALA A 933 64.54 -21.11 8.41
CA ALA A 933 65.69 -21.77 9.05
C ALA A 933 65.40 -22.18 10.51
N ALA A 934 65.94 -23.31 10.97
CA ALA A 934 65.73 -23.91 12.30
C ALA A 934 66.28 -23.10 13.50
N ASP A 935 66.62 -21.82 13.31
CA ASP A 935 67.27 -20.96 14.30
C ASP A 935 66.28 -20.04 15.06
N ASP A 936 64.97 -20.35 14.99
CA ASP A 936 63.85 -19.62 15.61
C ASP A 936 63.97 -19.40 17.14
N ARG A 937 64.94 -20.03 17.80
CA ARG A 937 65.21 -19.90 19.25
C ARG A 937 66.06 -18.67 19.61
N LYS A 938 66.78 -18.05 18.65
CA LYS A 938 67.71 -16.92 18.91
C LYS A 938 67.04 -15.54 19.04
N GLY A 939 65.90 -15.46 19.73
CA GLY A 939 65.16 -14.22 20.01
C GLY A 939 64.99 -13.87 21.49
N ILE A 940 64.60 -12.64 21.82
CA ILE A 940 64.19 -12.27 23.20
C ILE A 940 62.72 -12.63 23.34
N ALA A 941 62.37 -13.49 24.30
CA ALA A 941 60.98 -13.79 24.65
C ALA A 941 60.55 -12.98 25.88
N VAL A 942 59.31 -12.50 25.89
CA VAL A 942 58.70 -11.84 27.06
C VAL A 942 57.27 -12.34 27.17
N PRO A 943 56.90 -13.14 28.18
CA PRO A 943 55.52 -13.62 28.32
C PRO A 943 54.59 -12.45 28.64
N VAL A 944 53.39 -12.44 28.07
CA VAL A 944 52.36 -11.41 28.28
C VAL A 944 50.98 -12.04 28.49
N ARG A 945 50.18 -11.44 29.35
CA ARG A 945 48.73 -11.72 29.45
C ARG A 945 47.92 -10.68 28.71
N ILE A 946 46.88 -11.14 28.02
CA ILE A 946 45.93 -10.34 27.25
C ILE A 946 44.55 -10.58 27.86
N THR A 947 44.03 -9.61 28.60
CA THR A 947 42.79 -9.77 29.39
C THR A 947 41.78 -8.65 29.16
N GLY A 948 40.51 -8.90 29.51
CA GLY A 948 39.44 -7.89 29.50
C GLY A 948 38.51 -7.98 28.29
N PRO A 949 37.74 -6.92 27.96
CA PRO A 949 36.80 -6.94 26.84
C PRO A 949 37.52 -7.07 25.49
N TRP A 950 37.04 -7.92 24.57
CA TRP A 950 37.71 -8.22 23.29
C TRP A 950 37.92 -7.01 22.37
N ALA A 951 37.12 -5.95 22.58
CA ALA A 951 37.17 -4.71 21.80
C ALA A 951 38.28 -3.76 22.28
N LYS A 952 38.68 -3.90 23.55
CA LYS A 952 39.72 -3.08 24.20
C LYS A 952 40.49 -3.93 25.23
N PRO A 953 41.23 -4.98 24.78
CA PRO A 953 41.99 -5.82 25.68
C PRO A 953 43.15 -5.04 26.32
N LYS A 954 43.42 -5.32 27.58
CA LYS A 954 44.60 -4.90 28.35
C LYS A 954 45.72 -5.91 28.06
N VAL A 955 46.93 -5.43 27.78
CA VAL A 955 48.11 -6.27 27.57
C VAL A 955 49.13 -5.92 28.65
N VAL A 956 49.55 -6.91 29.44
CA VAL A 956 50.52 -6.74 30.54
C VAL A 956 51.59 -7.84 30.48
N PRO A 957 52.84 -7.57 30.86
CA PRO A 957 53.86 -8.61 31.06
C PRO A 957 53.43 -9.63 32.12
N ASP A 958 53.61 -10.92 31.83
CA ASP A 958 53.33 -12.01 32.76
C ASP A 958 54.59 -12.29 33.60
N LEU A 959 54.87 -11.40 34.55
CA LEU A 959 56.04 -11.50 35.41
C LEU A 959 56.02 -12.76 36.28
N LYS A 960 54.82 -13.26 36.63
CA LYS A 960 54.66 -14.52 37.36
C LYS A 960 55.20 -15.68 36.52
N ARG A 961 54.72 -15.84 35.29
CA ARG A 961 55.22 -16.87 34.36
C ARG A 961 56.70 -16.72 34.04
N LEU A 962 57.22 -15.48 34.01
CA LEU A 962 58.65 -15.24 33.80
C LEU A 962 59.51 -15.71 34.99
N LEU A 963 59.04 -15.57 36.23
CA LEU A 963 59.74 -16.00 37.43
C LEU A 963 59.59 -17.51 37.71
N GLU A 964 58.46 -18.10 37.32
CA GLU A 964 58.17 -19.54 37.46
C GLU A 964 58.90 -20.44 36.44
N ASP A 965 59.48 -19.86 35.38
CA ASP A 965 60.27 -20.56 34.35
C ASP A 965 61.74 -20.10 34.40
N PRO A 966 62.64 -20.81 35.12
CA PRO A 966 64.03 -20.38 35.31
C PRO A 966 64.84 -20.28 34.02
N GLU A 967 64.54 -21.09 33.01
CA GLU A 967 65.23 -21.06 31.72
C GLU A 967 64.77 -19.85 30.89
N LEU A 968 63.47 -19.53 30.90
CA LEU A 968 62.94 -18.31 30.28
C LEU A 968 63.41 -17.04 31.00
N ALA A 969 63.45 -17.04 32.34
CA ALA A 969 64.01 -15.97 33.16
C ALA A 969 65.46 -15.67 32.76
N LYS A 970 66.30 -16.71 32.75
CA LYS A 970 67.72 -16.65 32.41
C LYS A 970 67.94 -16.25 30.95
N GLU A 971 67.20 -16.82 30.00
CA GLU A 971 67.25 -16.44 28.58
C GLU A 971 66.94 -14.95 28.38
N THR A 972 65.92 -14.45 29.08
CA THR A 972 65.48 -13.06 29.01
C THR A 972 66.50 -12.14 29.65
N ALA A 973 66.96 -12.45 30.87
CA ALA A 973 67.96 -11.69 31.60
C ALA A 973 69.31 -11.62 30.86
N ASP A 974 69.81 -12.73 30.31
CA ASP A 974 71.05 -12.78 29.55
C ASP A 974 70.99 -11.94 28.28
N LYS A 975 69.87 -12.00 27.54
CA LYS A 975 69.72 -11.28 26.27
C LYS A 975 69.46 -9.79 26.50
N VAL A 976 68.63 -9.42 27.48
CA VAL A 976 68.43 -8.03 27.89
C VAL A 976 69.73 -7.44 28.47
N GLY A 977 70.43 -8.18 29.33
CA GLY A 977 71.75 -7.82 29.86
C GLY A 977 72.82 -7.63 28.77
N LYS A 978 72.81 -8.43 27.70
CA LYS A 978 73.66 -8.24 26.51
C LYS A 978 73.29 -7.00 25.69
N VAL A 979 72.01 -6.60 25.65
CA VAL A 979 71.58 -5.32 25.03
C VAL A 979 72.05 -4.13 25.86
N LEU A 980 71.86 -4.19 27.19
CA LEU A 980 72.28 -3.14 28.12
C LEU A 980 73.81 -2.98 28.16
N LYS A 981 74.59 -4.08 28.13
CA LYS A 981 76.05 -4.03 28.01
C LYS A 981 76.57 -3.42 26.69
N LYS A 982 75.74 -3.32 25.64
CA LYS A 982 76.09 -2.60 24.40
C LYS A 982 75.88 -1.08 24.51
N LEU A 983 75.11 -0.59 25.48
CA LEU A 983 74.98 0.82 25.82
C LEU A 983 76.19 1.23 26.70
N LYS A 984 77.33 1.51 26.06
CA LYS A 984 78.64 1.64 26.72
C LYS A 984 78.80 2.82 27.70
N ASN A 985 77.79 3.67 27.90
CA ASN A 985 77.89 4.89 28.71
C ASN A 985 76.87 4.94 29.86
N LYS A 986 77.33 5.22 31.09
CA LYS A 986 76.46 5.41 32.27
C LYS A 986 75.38 6.48 32.07
N LYS A 987 75.65 7.52 31.26
CA LYS A 987 74.67 8.57 30.91
C LYS A 987 73.48 8.03 30.09
N ASP A 988 73.70 7.05 29.21
CA ASP A 988 72.64 6.49 28.38
C ASP A 988 71.76 5.53 29.18
N VAL A 989 72.36 4.76 30.11
CA VAL A 989 71.62 3.96 31.10
C VAL A 989 70.81 4.84 32.04
N LYS A 990 71.36 5.99 32.49
CA LYS A 990 70.63 6.95 33.33
C LYS A 990 69.45 7.58 32.57
N LYS A 991 69.66 8.07 31.34
CA LYS A 991 68.57 8.57 30.48
C LYS A 991 67.48 7.53 30.19
N LEU A 992 67.86 6.25 30.04
CA LEU A 992 66.94 5.14 29.86
C LEU A 992 66.08 4.93 31.12
N LEU A 993 66.67 5.03 32.32
CA LEU A 993 65.95 4.97 33.59
C LEU A 993 65.04 6.20 33.80
N ASP A 994 65.55 7.41 33.60
CA ASP A 994 64.79 8.66 33.78
C ASP A 994 63.58 8.72 32.81
N GLY A 995 63.76 8.25 31.58
CA GLY A 995 62.70 8.16 30.56
C GLY A 995 61.65 7.07 30.81
N LEU A 996 61.96 6.03 31.58
CA LEU A 996 60.98 5.04 32.04
C LEU A 996 60.26 5.47 33.33
N LEU A 997 60.95 6.17 34.24
CA LEU A 997 60.41 6.58 35.54
C LEU A 997 59.55 7.86 35.49
N GLY A 998 59.44 8.52 34.32
CA GLY A 998 58.51 9.63 34.12
C GLY A 998 58.92 10.94 34.80
N GLY A 999 60.21 11.14 35.07
CA GLY A 999 60.74 12.37 35.68
C GLY A 999 60.81 13.53 34.68
N GLY A 1000 60.07 14.60 34.95
CA GLY A 1000 60.23 15.88 34.26
C GLY A 1000 61.50 16.63 34.71
N ASP A 1001 62.03 17.46 33.81
CA ASP A 1001 63.28 18.21 34.00
C ASP A 1001 63.16 19.27 35.10
N GLN A 1002 63.91 19.11 36.20
CA GLN A 1002 64.17 20.17 37.18
C GLN A 1002 65.56 20.02 37.82
N GLY A 1003 66.35 21.10 37.74
CA GLY A 1003 67.22 21.58 38.82
C GLY A 1003 68.53 20.82 39.06
N ALA A 1004 69.66 21.49 38.86
CA ALA A 1004 70.97 21.01 39.29
C ALA A 1004 71.10 21.02 40.83
N GLY A 1005 71.80 20.01 41.37
CA GLY A 1005 72.25 19.92 42.76
C GLY A 1005 73.47 19.01 42.83
N ASP A 1006 74.53 19.47 43.50
CA ASP A 1006 75.85 18.85 43.52
C ASP A 1006 75.97 17.73 44.59
N GLY A 1007 77.02 16.91 44.48
CA GLY A 1007 77.50 16.08 45.59
C GLY A 1007 77.22 14.57 45.53
N THR A 1008 78.31 13.81 45.60
CA THR A 1008 78.42 12.41 46.03
C THR A 1008 78.13 11.30 45.00
N GLN A 1009 79.20 10.54 44.67
CA GLN A 1009 79.11 9.26 43.95
C GLN A 1009 78.73 8.11 44.89
N PRO A 1010 77.75 7.26 44.54
CA PRO A 1010 77.64 5.92 45.09
C PRO A 1010 78.52 4.94 44.30
N GLN A 1011 79.26 4.10 45.01
CA GLN A 1011 80.10 3.06 44.43
C GLN A 1011 79.27 1.85 43.97
N GLY A 1012 79.69 1.24 42.86
CA GLY A 1012 79.79 -0.23 42.75
C GLY A 1012 78.56 -1.14 42.92
N GLU A 1013 77.31 -0.66 42.90
CA GLU A 1013 76.17 -1.57 43.06
C GLU A 1013 75.97 -2.47 41.82
N LYS A 1014 76.03 -3.80 42.03
CA LYS A 1014 75.72 -4.80 40.98
C LYS A 1014 74.23 -4.73 40.68
N VAL A 1015 73.89 -4.07 39.59
CA VAL A 1015 72.54 -3.97 39.05
C VAL A 1015 71.93 -5.38 38.89
N ASN A 1016 70.99 -5.75 39.77
CA ASN A 1016 70.26 -7.01 39.71
C ASN A 1016 69.42 -7.04 38.41
N PRO A 1017 69.52 -8.08 37.57
CA PRO A 1017 68.65 -8.24 36.40
C PRO A 1017 67.16 -8.13 36.74
N GLU A 1018 66.74 -8.62 37.91
CA GLU A 1018 65.34 -8.54 38.36
C GLU A 1018 64.89 -7.09 38.58
N ASP A 1019 65.69 -6.26 39.25
CA ASP A 1019 65.36 -4.83 39.48
C ASP A 1019 65.32 -4.02 38.18
N VAL A 1020 66.12 -4.41 37.18
CA VAL A 1020 66.05 -3.81 35.85
C VAL A 1020 64.79 -4.25 35.13
N LEU A 1021 64.48 -5.55 35.10
CA LEU A 1021 63.25 -6.06 34.48
C LEU A 1021 62.01 -5.45 35.16
N ARG A 1022 62.03 -5.34 36.49
CA ARG A 1022 60.97 -4.70 37.30
C ARG A 1022 60.77 -3.24 36.92
N LYS A 1023 61.83 -2.46 36.70
CA LYS A 1023 61.75 -1.08 36.20
C LYS A 1023 61.44 -0.98 34.70
N LEU A 1024 61.74 -2.01 33.91
CA LEU A 1024 61.48 -2.06 32.46
C LEU A 1024 60.00 -2.22 32.09
N PHE A 1025 59.21 -2.77 33.03
CA PHE A 1025 57.86 -3.28 32.81
C PHE A 1025 56.79 -2.69 33.74
N GLN A 1026 57.17 -1.71 34.57
CA GLN A 1026 56.25 -0.70 35.14
C GLN A 1026 55.82 0.31 34.06
#